data_AF-A0A075MHD2-F1
#
_entry.id   AF-A0A075MHD2-F1
#
_cell.length_a   1.000
_cell.length_b   1.000
_cell.length_c   1.000
_cell.angle_alpha   90.00
_cell.angle_beta   90.00
_cell.angle_gamma   90.00
#
_symmetry.space_group_name_H-M   'P 1'
#
loop_
_entity.id
_entity.type
_entity.pdbx_description
1 polymer ?
#
loop_
_entity_poly.entity_id
_entity_poly.type
_entity_poly.pdbx_seq_one_letter_code
_entity_poly.pdbx_strand_id
1 'polypeptide(L)'
;MSKIFQRESIVDLPTDESLHRISIIRKLIGSLNVIQLDKDLQEFKDSFQRLDILLEHYNVQDLIEETINFEANFHDGSMERKYECIDYLVLKGAKLNELKYVFDNLNIYEIQLLLDRGYPQNLAFKSIFEILNQQDSQEEILHKAKSLLDHLIQDNKEIINELDHKSLPDNLPNEFIHLLIEKGLDLKVIFAKALFSNPENGLEIHEIQKKYFDIAFKHKPDIDNTFYDLSLFNLTNINIAAVEYLLSNGLSPDALTKTIINCLTIENYLNYDLGLQKEFVKELLELALNKGVEINYTKKNNFLIEEFAGLGEYELLDLVLSRGTDNILSISAYIESCYSITACMEIQKRFPDTYSEKEIYQYLRAEGKSNSETGLFLDKYNLTKDYFNYQNGFESNLSDIEIAIIESQNITAHAIEEAKPINKYGFNLLHIALLNRDFALANKLIEMGVDLTEANNNEVSGILMLPRAYDSRGVDEKEVEKIYDIIMAQYKDIDIILSNGENVIDHYLSNQAHKELVINKSKDPLFYFFKEDSDLFLPSQQTDKTHIAISHGEHFWSTGIYAFARLVMKKHSDVMFHLVTKEMLESGGDEFVKQFDGWINPGAGDSYPKHLNEFNITDWQPQYEIEETYQLALDKTSLYNIPYMGMCAGAQHFILYNKGYLSPLNDYDHGRHEISYLKGTLAHFQAMTSLEQQQALLSCEFPEIKFMGDTAHHFAGVLNKLGNDIELGAISEDEIPMSYAHINGLSYATQFHPEHYYNIDNGEGAVNYQMVWLDNFINLSKMHHQAVYNNEIYPEIYMSKIKHRLKECNNQKTNITQNEQHEQPFNIENTEILHLISW
;
A
#
# COMPACT_ATOMS: atom_id res chain seq x y z
N MET A 1 -26.79 54.31 -45.25
CA MET A 1 -27.02 53.86 -43.85
C MET A 1 -28.20 54.54 -43.15
N SER A 2 -28.30 55.88 -43.04
CA SER A 2 -29.40 56.50 -42.26
C SER A 2 -30.84 56.27 -42.78
N LYS A 3 -31.00 55.78 -44.02
CA LYS A 3 -32.33 55.47 -44.60
C LYS A 3 -32.76 54.00 -44.48
N ILE A 4 -31.86 53.06 -44.18
CA ILE A 4 -32.21 51.64 -43.96
C ILE A 4 -32.69 51.44 -42.52
N PHE A 5 -32.13 52.19 -41.56
CA PHE A 5 -32.57 52.19 -40.15
C PHE A 5 -33.93 52.84 -39.88
N GLN A 6 -34.61 53.40 -40.89
CA GLN A 6 -35.85 54.18 -40.69
C GLN A 6 -37.15 53.47 -41.08
N ARG A 7 -37.13 52.21 -41.55
CA ARG A 7 -38.34 51.57 -42.09
C ARG A 7 -38.88 50.35 -41.36
N GLU A 8 -38.28 49.88 -40.27
CA GLU A 8 -38.92 48.88 -39.41
C GLU A 8 -39.00 49.40 -37.97
N SER A 9 -40.21 49.33 -37.44
CA SER A 9 -40.64 49.91 -36.17
C SER A 9 -39.83 49.38 -34.99
N ILE A 10 -39.22 50.31 -34.28
CA ILE A 10 -38.70 50.18 -32.92
C ILE A 10 -39.91 50.07 -31.99
N VAL A 11 -40.35 48.85 -31.66
CA VAL A 11 -41.16 48.59 -30.46
C VAL A 11 -40.77 47.21 -29.93
N ASP A 12 -40.24 47.20 -28.71
CA ASP A 12 -39.87 46.06 -27.85
C ASP A 12 -38.62 45.24 -28.21
N LEU A 13 -37.45 45.66 -27.70
CA LEU A 13 -36.23 44.83 -27.64
C LEU A 13 -35.39 45.10 -26.36
N PRO A 14 -34.61 44.11 -25.87
CA PRO A 14 -33.96 44.12 -24.57
C PRO A 14 -32.68 44.97 -24.53
N THR A 15 -32.30 45.40 -23.32
CA THR A 15 -31.27 46.42 -22.97
C THR A 15 -29.81 45.98 -23.15
N ASP A 16 -29.53 44.87 -23.82
CA ASP A 16 -28.16 44.33 -23.96
C ASP A 16 -27.58 44.65 -25.34
N GLU A 17 -26.50 45.44 -25.38
CA GLU A 17 -25.87 45.94 -26.61
C GLU A 17 -25.30 44.80 -27.49
N SER A 18 -24.99 43.66 -26.87
CA SER A 18 -24.52 42.43 -27.51
C SER A 18 -25.62 41.70 -28.30
N LEU A 19 -26.80 41.53 -27.69
CA LEU A 19 -27.97 40.90 -28.33
C LEU A 19 -28.52 41.76 -29.49
N HIS A 20 -28.42 43.09 -29.39
CA HIS A 20 -28.79 43.99 -30.47
C HIS A 20 -27.84 43.85 -31.69
N ARG A 21 -26.53 43.71 -31.45
CA ARG A 21 -25.52 43.48 -32.49
C ARG A 21 -25.72 42.14 -33.20
N ILE A 22 -25.95 41.07 -32.44
CA ILE A 22 -26.25 39.72 -32.96
C ILE A 22 -27.55 39.72 -33.79
N SER A 23 -28.60 40.41 -33.34
CA SER A 23 -29.86 40.53 -34.08
C SER A 23 -29.69 41.24 -35.43
N ILE A 24 -28.87 42.28 -35.50
CA ILE A 24 -28.58 43.01 -36.75
C ILE A 24 -27.76 42.14 -37.72
N ILE A 25 -26.73 41.44 -37.23
CA ILE A 25 -25.91 40.52 -38.02
C ILE A 25 -26.79 39.39 -38.60
N ARG A 26 -27.63 38.76 -37.77
CA ARG A 26 -28.56 37.71 -38.20
C ARG A 26 -29.60 38.19 -39.21
N LYS A 27 -30.16 39.40 -39.04
CA LYS A 27 -31.08 40.00 -40.02
C LYS A 27 -30.41 40.32 -41.34
N LEU A 28 -29.16 40.80 -41.31
CA LEU A 28 -28.38 41.11 -42.52
C LEU A 28 -27.97 39.83 -43.27
N ILE A 29 -27.44 38.83 -42.58
CA ILE A 29 -27.11 37.51 -43.15
C ILE A 29 -28.38 36.86 -43.71
N GLY A 30 -29.49 36.88 -42.97
CA GLY A 30 -30.79 36.41 -43.45
C GLY A 30 -31.27 37.14 -44.72
N SER A 31 -31.00 38.44 -44.86
CA SER A 31 -31.33 39.19 -46.07
C SER A 31 -30.51 38.81 -47.31
N LEU A 32 -29.34 38.18 -47.15
CA LEU A 32 -28.53 37.64 -48.23
C LEU A 32 -29.11 36.31 -48.77
N ASN A 33 -29.86 35.59 -47.93
CA ASN A 33 -30.41 34.26 -48.24
C ASN A 33 -31.79 34.27 -48.93
N VAL A 34 -32.49 35.41 -49.00
CA VAL A 34 -33.89 35.51 -49.52
C VAL A 34 -34.00 35.77 -51.04
N ILE A 35 -32.89 35.98 -51.74
CA ILE A 35 -32.91 36.38 -53.17
C ILE A 35 -33.21 35.15 -54.06
N GLN A 36 -34.10 35.21 -55.05
CA GLN A 36 -34.35 34.07 -55.96
C GLN A 36 -33.43 34.13 -57.19
N LEU A 37 -32.90 32.97 -57.61
CA LEU A 37 -31.81 32.80 -58.60
C LEU A 37 -32.04 33.42 -60.00
N ASP A 38 -33.26 33.82 -60.34
CA ASP A 38 -33.59 34.39 -61.66
C ASP A 38 -33.63 35.92 -61.71
N LYS A 39 -33.26 36.64 -60.64
CA LYS A 39 -33.03 38.10 -60.70
C LYS A 39 -31.72 38.54 -60.07
N ASP A 40 -30.89 39.10 -60.94
CA ASP A 40 -29.80 40.06 -60.71
C ASP A 40 -28.53 39.58 -59.98
N LEU A 41 -27.53 39.21 -60.80
CA LEU A 41 -26.09 39.17 -60.48
C LEU A 41 -25.57 40.45 -59.77
N GLN A 42 -26.30 41.56 -59.91
CA GLN A 42 -26.03 42.83 -59.25
C GLN A 42 -26.41 42.81 -57.76
N GLU A 43 -27.55 42.21 -57.39
CA GLU A 43 -27.94 42.05 -55.98
C GLU A 43 -26.98 41.09 -55.25
N PHE A 44 -26.45 40.08 -55.94
CA PHE A 44 -25.42 39.19 -55.40
C PHE A 44 -24.06 39.89 -55.20
N LYS A 45 -23.66 40.81 -56.09
CA LYS A 45 -22.47 41.66 -55.87
C LYS A 45 -22.67 42.65 -54.72
N ASP A 46 -23.88 43.19 -54.57
CA ASP A 46 -24.22 44.11 -53.50
C ASP A 46 -24.25 43.40 -52.12
N SER A 47 -24.52 42.09 -52.10
CA SER A 47 -24.44 41.21 -50.91
C SER A 47 -23.03 41.13 -50.31
N PHE A 48 -21.99 40.91 -51.13
CA PHE A 48 -20.60 40.94 -50.63
C PHE A 48 -20.11 42.34 -50.29
N GLN A 49 -20.62 43.39 -50.96
CA GLN A 49 -20.35 44.78 -50.53
C GLN A 49 -20.91 45.08 -49.14
N ARG A 50 -22.04 44.45 -48.75
CA ARG A 50 -22.55 44.55 -47.37
C ARG A 50 -21.65 43.83 -46.37
N LEU A 51 -21.04 42.70 -46.74
CA LEU A 51 -20.03 42.03 -45.94
C LEU A 51 -18.74 42.86 -45.80
N ASP A 52 -18.27 43.51 -46.88
CA ASP A 52 -17.15 44.46 -46.82
C ASP A 52 -17.42 45.60 -45.82
N ILE A 53 -18.64 46.16 -45.80
CA ILE A 53 -19.04 47.19 -44.82
C ILE A 53 -19.08 46.64 -43.39
N LEU A 54 -19.51 45.39 -43.19
CA LEU A 54 -19.48 44.76 -41.86
C LEU A 54 -18.04 44.53 -41.39
N LEU A 55 -17.12 44.17 -42.29
CA LEU A 55 -15.70 43.99 -41.97
C LEU A 55 -14.99 45.30 -41.58
N GLU A 56 -15.55 46.47 -41.91
CA GLU A 56 -15.06 47.76 -41.40
C GLU A 56 -15.39 47.99 -39.91
N HIS A 57 -16.34 47.24 -39.36
CA HIS A 57 -16.91 47.48 -38.03
C HIS A 57 -16.89 46.27 -37.09
N TYR A 58 -16.68 45.06 -37.61
CA TYR A 58 -16.74 43.81 -36.85
C TYR A 58 -15.52 42.93 -37.13
N ASN A 59 -15.14 42.13 -36.14
CA ASN A 59 -14.09 41.13 -36.31
C ASN A 59 -14.55 40.07 -37.31
N VAL A 60 -13.69 39.76 -38.27
CA VAL A 60 -13.91 38.73 -39.30
C VAL A 60 -14.16 37.35 -38.67
N GLN A 61 -13.61 37.08 -37.47
CA GLN A 61 -13.82 35.84 -36.73
C GLN A 61 -15.23 35.75 -36.13
N ASP A 62 -15.72 36.81 -35.48
CA ASP A 62 -17.08 36.86 -34.93
C ASP A 62 -18.14 36.73 -36.06
N LEU A 63 -17.84 37.29 -37.24
CA LEU A 63 -18.72 37.20 -38.40
C LEU A 63 -18.79 35.78 -38.98
N ILE A 64 -17.67 35.03 -39.02
CA ILE A 64 -17.70 33.65 -39.51
C ILE A 64 -18.45 32.74 -38.52
N GLU A 65 -18.31 32.98 -37.21
CA GLU A 65 -19.03 32.26 -36.16
C GLU A 65 -20.56 32.43 -36.29
N GLU A 66 -21.04 33.67 -36.40
CA GLU A 66 -22.48 33.93 -36.60
C GLU A 66 -22.98 33.42 -37.96
N THR A 67 -22.14 33.45 -39.00
CA THR A 67 -22.49 32.89 -40.32
C THR A 67 -22.67 31.38 -40.25
N ILE A 68 -21.82 30.67 -39.50
CA ILE A 68 -21.92 29.21 -39.30
C ILE A 68 -23.19 28.86 -38.50
N ASN A 69 -23.52 29.65 -37.47
CA ASN A 69 -24.68 29.41 -36.60
C ASN A 69 -26.05 29.71 -37.25
N PHE A 70 -26.04 30.36 -38.42
CA PHE A 70 -27.26 30.71 -39.14
C PHE A 70 -27.95 29.46 -39.74
N GLU A 71 -29.23 29.26 -39.42
CA GLU A 71 -30.07 28.20 -40.00
C GLU A 71 -30.33 28.45 -41.49
N ALA A 72 -29.87 27.56 -42.36
CA ALA A 72 -30.09 27.63 -43.80
C ALA A 72 -30.89 26.41 -44.29
N ASN A 73 -31.84 26.63 -45.20
CA ASN A 73 -32.66 25.58 -45.79
C ASN A 73 -31.99 25.01 -47.06
N PHE A 74 -31.96 23.69 -47.17
CA PHE A 74 -31.36 23.00 -48.31
C PHE A 74 -32.12 23.24 -49.63
N HIS A 75 -33.42 23.55 -49.57
CA HIS A 75 -34.33 23.56 -50.72
C HIS A 75 -34.51 24.91 -51.42
N ASP A 76 -34.00 26.01 -50.85
CA ASP A 76 -34.16 27.37 -51.41
C ASP A 76 -32.85 28.03 -51.89
N GLY A 77 -31.73 27.29 -51.86
CA GLY A 77 -30.41 27.79 -52.25
C GLY A 77 -29.70 28.63 -51.18
N SER A 78 -30.28 28.79 -49.98
CA SER A 78 -29.66 29.52 -48.88
C SER A 78 -28.41 28.83 -48.31
N MET A 79 -28.29 27.49 -48.43
CA MET A 79 -27.09 26.77 -48.02
C MET A 79 -25.87 27.12 -48.90
N GLU A 80 -26.01 27.10 -50.23
CA GLU A 80 -24.91 27.43 -51.15
C GLU A 80 -24.36 28.85 -50.85
N ARG A 81 -25.26 29.80 -50.58
CA ARG A 81 -24.90 31.18 -50.20
C ARG A 81 -24.23 31.29 -48.84
N LYS A 82 -24.68 30.53 -47.84
CA LYS A 82 -24.01 30.45 -46.54
C LYS A 82 -22.54 30.06 -46.72
N TYR A 83 -22.26 29.09 -47.59
CA TYR A 83 -20.90 28.64 -47.86
C TYR A 83 -20.09 29.60 -48.73
N GLU A 84 -20.71 30.28 -49.71
CA GLU A 84 -20.05 31.35 -50.44
C GLU A 84 -19.67 32.53 -49.51
N CYS A 85 -20.51 32.83 -48.52
CA CYS A 85 -20.19 33.82 -47.48
C CYS A 85 -19.04 33.34 -46.58
N ILE A 86 -19.03 32.07 -46.18
CA ILE A 86 -17.92 31.47 -45.43
C ILE A 86 -16.62 31.55 -46.23
N ASP A 87 -16.63 31.15 -47.51
CA ASP A 87 -15.47 31.19 -48.40
C ASP A 87 -14.95 32.61 -48.56
N TYR A 88 -15.85 33.59 -48.68
CA TYR A 88 -15.49 35.00 -48.72
C TYR A 88 -14.88 35.50 -47.41
N LEU A 89 -15.44 35.13 -46.25
CA LEU A 89 -14.89 35.51 -44.94
C LEU A 89 -13.52 34.88 -44.69
N VAL A 90 -13.31 33.62 -45.11
CA VAL A 90 -11.99 32.96 -45.09
C VAL A 90 -11.00 33.71 -45.97
N LEU A 91 -11.39 34.11 -47.19
CA LEU A 91 -10.56 34.96 -48.06
C LEU A 91 -10.22 36.32 -47.44
N LYS A 92 -11.08 36.83 -46.55
CA LYS A 92 -10.87 38.08 -45.80
C LYS A 92 -10.09 37.89 -44.50
N GLY A 93 -9.65 36.68 -44.20
CA GLY A 93 -8.76 36.37 -43.08
C GLY A 93 -9.43 35.68 -41.90
N ALA A 94 -10.70 35.25 -42.00
CA ALA A 94 -11.28 34.34 -41.02
C ALA A 94 -10.50 33.02 -40.99
N LYS A 95 -10.36 32.43 -39.81
CA LYS A 95 -9.66 31.17 -39.62
C LYS A 95 -10.59 30.15 -39.00
N LEU A 96 -11.07 29.22 -39.84
CA LEU A 96 -11.95 28.15 -39.38
C LEU A 96 -11.27 27.25 -38.34
N ASN A 97 -9.96 27.01 -38.46
CA ASN A 97 -9.20 26.20 -37.52
C ASN A 97 -9.00 26.84 -36.12
N GLU A 98 -9.36 28.12 -35.94
CA GLU A 98 -9.29 28.82 -34.64
C GLU A 98 -10.63 28.84 -33.88
N LEU A 99 -11.69 28.22 -34.44
CA LEU A 99 -12.99 28.08 -33.77
C LEU A 99 -12.88 27.19 -32.53
N LYS A 100 -13.64 27.53 -31.47
CA LYS A 100 -13.49 26.92 -30.14
C LYS A 100 -14.72 26.20 -29.59
N TYR A 101 -15.87 26.33 -30.24
CA TYR A 101 -17.13 25.80 -29.73
C TYR A 101 -17.93 25.08 -30.82
N VAL A 102 -18.81 24.20 -30.37
CA VAL A 102 -19.74 23.47 -31.24
C VAL A 102 -20.93 24.39 -31.57
N PHE A 103 -21.49 24.26 -32.76
CA PHE A 103 -22.61 25.06 -33.24
C PHE A 103 -23.89 24.21 -33.27
N ASP A 104 -24.93 24.69 -32.60
CA ASP A 104 -26.17 23.93 -32.32
C ASP A 104 -26.98 23.55 -33.57
N ASN A 105 -26.77 24.25 -34.70
CA ASN A 105 -27.62 24.18 -35.89
C ASN A 105 -26.97 23.50 -37.10
N LEU A 106 -25.88 22.77 -36.92
CA LEU A 106 -25.20 22.09 -38.03
C LEU A 106 -25.88 20.76 -38.36
N ASN A 107 -26.14 20.52 -39.65
CA ASN A 107 -26.46 19.19 -40.15
C ASN A 107 -25.21 18.44 -40.68
N ILE A 108 -25.37 17.15 -41.00
CA ILE A 108 -24.24 16.30 -41.36
C ILE A 108 -23.52 16.70 -42.67
N TYR A 109 -24.23 17.30 -43.62
CA TYR A 109 -23.64 17.78 -44.87
C TYR A 109 -22.88 19.09 -44.64
N GLU A 110 -23.38 19.92 -43.73
CA GLU A 110 -22.71 21.15 -43.35
C GLU A 110 -21.36 20.91 -42.67
N ILE A 111 -21.29 19.86 -41.83
CA ILE A 111 -20.04 19.45 -41.18
C ILE A 111 -18.99 19.04 -42.22
N GLN A 112 -19.36 18.25 -43.23
CA GLN A 112 -18.45 17.89 -44.32
C GLN A 112 -17.92 19.13 -45.05
N LEU A 113 -18.83 20.05 -45.42
CA LEU A 113 -18.45 21.25 -46.16
C LEU A 113 -17.53 22.17 -45.35
N LEU A 114 -17.70 22.22 -44.03
CA LEU A 114 -16.82 22.94 -43.11
C LEU A 114 -15.47 22.25 -42.95
N LEU A 115 -15.44 20.92 -42.84
CA LEU A 115 -14.21 20.13 -42.79
C LEU A 115 -13.33 20.37 -44.02
N ASP A 116 -13.93 20.37 -45.21
CA ASP A 116 -13.24 20.63 -46.48
C ASP A 116 -12.59 22.04 -46.53
N ARG A 117 -12.99 22.95 -45.62
CA ARG A 117 -12.51 24.33 -45.50
C ARG A 117 -11.60 24.56 -44.28
N GLY A 118 -11.25 23.50 -43.55
CA GLY A 118 -10.33 23.57 -42.41
C GLY A 118 -10.99 23.78 -41.04
N TYR A 119 -12.26 23.38 -40.89
CA TYR A 119 -12.92 23.29 -39.59
C TYR A 119 -12.22 22.26 -38.68
N PRO A 120 -12.03 22.51 -37.37
CA PRO A 120 -11.31 21.61 -36.49
C PRO A 120 -11.98 20.23 -36.43
N GLN A 121 -11.18 19.18 -36.66
CA GLN A 121 -11.67 17.80 -36.67
C GLN A 121 -12.30 17.38 -35.34
N ASN A 122 -11.78 17.86 -34.20
CA ASN A 122 -12.33 17.60 -32.88
C ASN A 122 -13.72 18.24 -32.67
N LEU A 123 -13.95 19.44 -33.20
CA LEU A 123 -15.26 20.09 -33.16
C LEU A 123 -16.24 19.40 -34.11
N ALA A 124 -15.79 19.01 -35.31
CA ALA A 124 -16.60 18.22 -36.23
C ALA A 124 -17.04 16.89 -35.60
N PHE A 125 -16.13 16.22 -34.90
CA PHE A 125 -16.40 14.97 -34.20
C PHE A 125 -17.50 15.15 -33.13
N LYS A 126 -17.41 16.20 -32.31
CA LYS A 126 -18.44 16.55 -31.30
C LYS A 126 -19.78 16.90 -31.93
N SER A 127 -19.79 17.71 -33.00
CA SER A 127 -21.02 18.05 -33.73
C SER A 127 -21.72 16.81 -34.30
N ILE A 128 -20.96 15.83 -34.81
CA ILE A 128 -21.55 14.57 -35.29
C ILE A 128 -22.20 13.81 -34.13
N PHE A 129 -21.57 13.78 -32.95
CA PHE A 129 -22.14 13.11 -31.77
C PHE A 129 -23.42 13.77 -31.27
N GLU A 130 -23.52 15.10 -31.32
CA GLU A 130 -24.74 15.83 -30.99
C GLU A 130 -25.89 15.49 -31.97
N ILE A 131 -25.60 15.43 -33.28
CA ILE A 131 -26.59 15.01 -34.29
C ILE A 131 -27.06 13.57 -34.01
N LEU A 132 -26.13 12.66 -33.73
CA LEU A 132 -26.45 11.26 -33.45
C LEU A 132 -27.22 11.07 -32.14
N ASN A 133 -27.15 12.02 -31.20
CA ASN A 133 -27.89 11.98 -29.94
C ASN A 133 -29.38 12.35 -30.11
N GLN A 134 -29.71 13.11 -31.16
CA GLN A 134 -31.07 13.52 -31.51
C GLN A 134 -31.75 12.39 -32.32
N GLN A 135 -32.57 11.57 -31.67
CA GLN A 135 -33.02 10.23 -32.11
C GLN A 135 -33.90 10.11 -33.38
N ASP A 136 -33.97 11.10 -34.27
CA ASP A 136 -34.80 11.04 -35.50
C ASP A 136 -33.98 11.20 -36.79
N SER A 137 -32.81 10.57 -36.86
CA SER A 137 -31.95 10.64 -38.06
C SER A 137 -32.42 9.66 -39.14
N GLN A 138 -32.75 10.17 -40.32
CA GLN A 138 -33.01 9.36 -41.53
C GLN A 138 -31.81 8.45 -41.85
N GLU A 139 -32.05 7.27 -42.43
CA GLU A 139 -31.01 6.25 -42.75
C GLU A 139 -29.81 6.84 -43.54
N GLU A 140 -30.08 7.81 -44.41
CA GLU A 140 -29.06 8.54 -45.17
C GLU A 140 -28.10 9.36 -44.28
N ILE A 141 -28.63 10.01 -43.24
CA ILE A 141 -27.86 10.81 -42.27
C ILE A 141 -26.93 9.90 -41.46
N LEU A 142 -27.44 8.75 -41.01
CA LEU A 142 -26.64 7.76 -40.27
C LEU A 142 -25.51 7.21 -41.15
N HIS A 143 -25.80 6.86 -42.40
CA HIS A 143 -24.76 6.39 -43.33
C HIS A 143 -23.66 7.44 -43.55
N LYS A 144 -24.05 8.70 -43.75
CA LYS A 144 -23.11 9.80 -43.96
C LYS A 144 -22.29 10.10 -42.70
N ALA A 145 -22.91 10.10 -41.53
CA ALA A 145 -22.22 10.29 -40.25
C ALA A 145 -21.20 9.20 -39.97
N LYS A 146 -21.55 7.94 -40.26
CA LYS A 146 -20.64 6.80 -40.12
C LYS A 146 -19.42 6.96 -41.02
N SER A 147 -19.64 7.33 -42.29
CA SER A 147 -18.56 7.57 -43.24
C SER A 147 -17.64 8.70 -42.78
N LEU A 148 -18.20 9.82 -42.31
CA LEU A 148 -17.45 10.96 -41.82
C LEU A 148 -16.61 10.64 -40.58
N LEU A 149 -17.20 9.99 -39.58
CA LEU A 149 -16.47 9.58 -38.37
C LEU A 149 -15.31 8.64 -38.71
N ASP A 150 -15.54 7.69 -39.63
CA ASP A 150 -14.50 6.77 -40.06
C ASP A 150 -13.28 7.49 -40.68
N HIS A 151 -13.55 8.49 -41.53
CA HIS A 151 -12.48 9.32 -42.12
C HIS A 151 -11.77 10.18 -41.06
N LEU A 152 -12.52 10.83 -40.17
CA LEU A 152 -11.95 11.66 -39.11
C LEU A 152 -11.01 10.87 -38.19
N ILE A 153 -11.39 9.67 -37.80
CA ILE A 153 -10.58 8.80 -36.94
C ILE A 153 -9.36 8.27 -37.70
N GLN A 154 -9.51 7.97 -39.00
CA GLN A 154 -8.40 7.54 -39.83
C GLN A 154 -7.35 8.65 -40.00
N ASP A 155 -7.79 9.89 -40.16
CA ASP A 155 -6.92 11.06 -40.33
C ASP A 155 -6.28 11.52 -39.02
N ASN A 156 -6.99 11.36 -37.90
CA ASN A 156 -6.48 11.69 -36.57
C ASN A 156 -6.93 10.67 -35.51
N LYS A 157 -6.05 9.70 -35.26
CA LYS A 157 -6.29 8.65 -34.25
C LYS A 157 -6.32 9.17 -32.82
N GLU A 158 -5.69 10.31 -32.53
CA GLU A 158 -5.63 10.85 -31.16
C GLU A 158 -7.01 11.26 -30.64
N ILE A 159 -7.95 11.61 -31.54
CA ILE A 159 -9.34 11.93 -31.19
C ILE A 159 -10.01 10.82 -30.39
N ILE A 160 -9.70 9.54 -30.70
CA ILE A 160 -10.25 8.41 -29.96
C ILE A 160 -9.70 8.31 -28.54
N ASN A 161 -8.43 8.66 -28.34
CA ASN A 161 -7.78 8.62 -27.03
C ASN A 161 -8.25 9.74 -26.10
N GLU A 162 -8.80 10.82 -26.66
CA GLU A 162 -9.38 11.93 -25.89
C GLU A 162 -10.83 11.66 -25.43
N LEU A 163 -11.46 10.57 -25.88
CA LEU A 163 -12.83 10.25 -25.51
C LEU A 163 -12.91 9.66 -24.10
N ASP A 164 -13.81 10.24 -23.30
CA ASP A 164 -14.21 9.71 -21.99
C ASP A 164 -15.70 9.32 -21.97
N HIS A 165 -16.14 8.77 -20.84
CA HIS A 165 -17.53 8.32 -20.68
C HIS A 165 -18.54 9.47 -20.70
N LYS A 166 -18.14 10.70 -20.40
CA LYS A 166 -19.02 11.87 -20.45
C LYS A 166 -19.22 12.38 -21.87
N SER A 167 -18.23 12.15 -22.72
CA SER A 167 -18.23 12.53 -24.13
C SER A 167 -19.14 11.65 -24.99
N LEU A 168 -19.47 10.43 -24.53
CA LEU A 168 -20.36 9.52 -25.26
C LEU A 168 -21.84 9.89 -25.04
N PRO A 169 -22.63 10.13 -26.10
CA PRO A 169 -24.06 10.40 -25.97
C PRO A 169 -24.85 9.18 -25.49
N ASP A 170 -25.87 9.40 -24.67
CA ASP A 170 -26.73 8.32 -24.16
C ASP A 170 -27.43 7.55 -25.28
N ASN A 171 -27.89 8.28 -26.30
CA ASN A 171 -28.68 7.74 -27.39
C ASN A 171 -27.86 7.29 -28.61
N LEU A 172 -26.53 7.22 -28.50
CA LEU A 172 -25.64 6.87 -29.61
C LEU A 172 -26.02 5.49 -30.22
N PRO A 173 -26.28 5.35 -31.53
CA PRO A 173 -26.70 4.07 -32.09
C PRO A 173 -25.62 2.97 -31.97
N ASN A 174 -26.03 1.72 -31.76
CA ASN A 174 -25.13 0.60 -31.45
C ASN A 174 -24.01 0.42 -32.49
N GLU A 175 -24.33 0.63 -33.77
CA GLU A 175 -23.37 0.50 -34.87
C GLU A 175 -22.21 1.50 -34.80
N PHE A 176 -22.42 2.67 -34.19
CA PHE A 176 -21.38 3.67 -33.98
C PHE A 176 -20.50 3.31 -32.80
N ILE A 177 -21.09 2.78 -31.71
CA ILE A 177 -20.31 2.28 -30.57
C ILE A 177 -19.37 1.15 -31.03
N HIS A 178 -19.88 0.22 -31.84
CA HIS A 178 -19.06 -0.83 -32.44
C HIS A 178 -17.95 -0.27 -33.33
N LEU A 179 -18.25 0.72 -34.18
CA LEU A 179 -17.23 1.40 -35.00
C LEU A 179 -16.12 2.03 -34.13
N LEU A 180 -16.47 2.72 -33.05
CA LEU A 180 -15.49 3.37 -32.17
C LEU A 180 -14.55 2.33 -31.52
N ILE A 181 -15.10 1.20 -31.05
CA ILE A 181 -14.31 0.10 -30.48
C ILE A 181 -13.39 -0.50 -31.56
N GLU A 182 -13.89 -0.76 -32.77
CA GLU A 182 -13.09 -1.25 -33.91
C GLU A 182 -11.95 -0.29 -34.28
N LYS A 183 -12.12 1.00 -34.02
CA LYS A 183 -11.14 2.05 -34.29
C LYS A 183 -10.19 2.32 -33.12
N GLY A 184 -10.32 1.58 -32.01
CA GLY A 184 -9.39 1.60 -30.89
C GLY A 184 -9.88 2.32 -29.64
N LEU A 185 -11.17 2.63 -29.51
CA LEU A 185 -11.72 3.16 -28.26
C LEU A 185 -11.57 2.12 -27.14
N ASP A 186 -10.99 2.53 -26.02
CA ASP A 186 -10.80 1.66 -24.86
C ASP A 186 -12.17 1.19 -24.33
N LEU A 187 -12.29 -0.12 -24.14
CA LEU A 187 -13.47 -0.74 -23.56
C LEU A 187 -13.78 -0.18 -22.16
N LYS A 188 -12.78 0.28 -21.41
CA LYS A 188 -12.98 0.96 -20.11
C LYS A 188 -13.86 2.19 -20.23
N VAL A 189 -13.81 2.93 -21.35
CA VAL A 189 -14.66 4.11 -21.58
C VAL A 189 -16.13 3.70 -21.77
N ILE A 190 -16.37 2.65 -22.54
CA ILE A 190 -17.70 2.05 -22.75
C ILE A 190 -18.25 1.49 -21.43
N PHE A 191 -17.39 0.82 -20.67
CA PHE A 191 -17.74 0.24 -19.38
C PHE A 191 -18.07 1.32 -18.34
N ALA A 192 -17.26 2.39 -18.27
CA ALA A 192 -17.52 3.54 -17.42
C ALA A 192 -18.82 4.26 -17.82
N LYS A 193 -19.12 4.37 -19.12
CA LYS A 193 -20.41 4.89 -19.58
C LYS A 193 -21.56 4.01 -19.06
N ALA A 194 -21.45 2.70 -19.19
CA ALA A 194 -22.46 1.77 -18.68
C ALA A 194 -22.64 1.89 -17.16
N LEU A 195 -21.54 2.03 -16.42
CA LEU A 195 -21.54 2.03 -14.96
C LEU A 195 -22.11 3.33 -14.37
N PHE A 196 -21.78 4.49 -14.97
CA PHE A 196 -22.10 5.81 -14.41
C PHE A 196 -23.27 6.54 -15.11
N SER A 197 -23.87 5.96 -16.15
CA SER A 197 -25.03 6.59 -16.81
C SER A 197 -26.30 6.47 -15.96
N ASN A 198 -26.85 7.62 -15.61
CA ASN A 198 -28.10 7.82 -14.85
C ASN A 198 -28.12 7.13 -13.46
N PRO A 199 -27.43 7.72 -12.46
CA PRO A 199 -27.24 7.13 -11.13
C PRO A 199 -28.42 7.38 -10.17
N GLU A 200 -29.64 7.64 -10.65
CA GLU A 200 -30.79 7.59 -9.75
C GLU A 200 -30.80 6.18 -9.11
N ASN A 201 -30.85 6.11 -7.77
CA ASN A 201 -30.83 4.90 -6.93
C ASN A 201 -32.05 3.99 -7.19
N GLY A 202 -32.24 3.60 -8.45
CA GLY A 202 -33.35 2.80 -8.92
C GLY A 202 -33.06 1.33 -8.67
N LEU A 203 -34.08 0.61 -8.21
CA LEU A 203 -34.07 -0.84 -8.01
C LEU A 203 -33.94 -1.65 -9.32
N GLU A 204 -33.88 -0.98 -10.48
CA GLU A 204 -33.82 -1.61 -11.79
C GLU A 204 -32.71 -0.99 -12.65
N ILE A 205 -32.05 -1.82 -13.47
CA ILE A 205 -31.02 -1.37 -14.40
C ILE A 205 -31.63 -0.52 -15.52
N HIS A 206 -31.07 0.66 -15.77
CA HIS A 206 -31.56 1.54 -16.81
C HIS A 206 -31.26 0.99 -18.21
N GLU A 207 -32.14 1.21 -19.20
CA GLU A 207 -31.97 0.68 -20.56
C GLU A 207 -30.65 1.11 -21.22
N ILE A 208 -30.19 2.34 -20.94
CA ILE A 208 -28.90 2.86 -21.40
C ILE A 208 -27.74 2.04 -20.81
N GLN A 209 -27.74 1.80 -19.50
CA GLN A 209 -26.68 1.03 -18.83
C GLN A 209 -26.61 -0.38 -19.42
N LYS A 210 -27.77 -1.03 -19.55
CA LYS A 210 -27.89 -2.36 -20.16
C LYS A 210 -27.35 -2.39 -21.59
N LYS A 211 -27.74 -1.43 -22.43
CA LYS A 211 -27.26 -1.30 -23.82
C LYS A 211 -25.73 -1.24 -23.89
N TYR A 212 -25.10 -0.39 -23.07
CA TYR A 212 -23.64 -0.22 -23.08
C TYR A 212 -22.91 -1.45 -22.52
N PHE A 213 -23.42 -2.08 -21.46
CA PHE A 213 -22.87 -3.35 -20.96
C PHE A 213 -23.00 -4.48 -21.99
N ASP A 214 -24.17 -4.66 -22.61
CA ASP A 214 -24.41 -5.67 -23.66
C ASP A 214 -23.42 -5.52 -24.82
N ILE A 215 -23.03 -4.30 -25.17
CA ILE A 215 -22.02 -4.03 -26.19
C ILE A 215 -20.62 -4.36 -25.67
N ALA A 216 -20.27 -3.91 -24.46
CA ALA A 216 -18.98 -4.21 -23.85
C ALA A 216 -18.74 -5.73 -23.76
N PHE A 217 -19.70 -6.49 -23.25
CA PHE A 217 -19.58 -7.94 -23.08
C PHE A 217 -19.33 -8.72 -24.38
N LYS A 218 -19.84 -8.24 -25.52
CA LYS A 218 -19.55 -8.85 -26.84
C LYS A 218 -18.05 -8.84 -27.16
N HIS A 219 -17.31 -7.89 -26.60
CA HIS A 219 -15.86 -7.76 -26.77
C HIS A 219 -15.05 -8.40 -25.65
N LYS A 220 -15.70 -9.13 -24.73
CA LYS A 220 -15.07 -9.93 -23.65
C LYS A 220 -14.05 -9.14 -22.80
N PRO A 221 -14.47 -8.05 -22.12
CA PRO A 221 -13.59 -7.31 -21.24
C PRO A 221 -13.19 -8.18 -20.04
N ASP A 222 -12.06 -7.84 -19.42
CA ASP A 222 -11.73 -8.32 -18.08
C ASP A 222 -12.61 -7.54 -17.08
N ILE A 223 -13.77 -8.10 -16.78
CA ILE A 223 -14.82 -7.44 -15.99
C ILE A 223 -14.31 -7.11 -14.58
N ASP A 224 -13.58 -8.03 -13.95
CA ASP A 224 -13.09 -7.90 -12.58
C ASP A 224 -12.10 -6.74 -12.47
N ASN A 225 -11.06 -6.73 -13.32
CA ASN A 225 -10.07 -5.64 -13.31
C ASN A 225 -10.67 -4.30 -13.74
N THR A 226 -11.58 -4.31 -14.73
CA THR A 226 -12.22 -3.08 -15.20
C THR A 226 -13.12 -2.48 -14.13
N PHE A 227 -13.90 -3.31 -13.43
CA PHE A 227 -14.76 -2.85 -12.34
C PHE A 227 -13.92 -2.29 -11.18
N TYR A 228 -12.85 -2.98 -10.80
CA TYR A 228 -11.92 -2.53 -9.77
C TYR A 228 -11.36 -1.13 -10.08
N ASP A 229 -10.76 -0.95 -11.26
CA ASP A 229 -10.14 0.31 -11.67
C ASP A 229 -11.11 1.50 -11.67
N LEU A 230 -12.36 1.27 -12.12
CA LEU A 230 -13.35 2.33 -12.23
C LEU A 230 -14.02 2.67 -10.91
N SER A 231 -14.13 1.71 -9.99
CA SER A 231 -14.93 1.86 -8.77
C SER A 231 -14.13 2.39 -7.59
N LEU A 232 -12.80 2.29 -7.61
CA LEU A 232 -11.88 2.62 -6.51
C LEU A 232 -12.07 4.02 -5.90
N PHE A 233 -12.69 4.96 -6.63
CA PHE A 233 -12.98 6.32 -6.17
C PHE A 233 -14.43 6.77 -6.37
N ASN A 234 -15.32 5.89 -6.85
CA ASN A 234 -16.68 6.27 -7.26
C ASN A 234 -17.75 5.22 -6.89
N LEU A 235 -17.46 4.35 -5.93
CA LEU A 235 -18.37 3.25 -5.55
C LEU A 235 -19.80 3.75 -5.23
N THR A 236 -19.92 4.91 -4.58
CA THR A 236 -21.21 5.53 -4.21
C THR A 236 -22.02 6.06 -5.40
N ASN A 237 -21.42 6.22 -6.57
CA ASN A 237 -22.09 6.66 -7.80
C ASN A 237 -22.58 5.47 -8.65
N ILE A 238 -22.42 4.24 -8.16
CA ILE A 238 -22.81 3.02 -8.87
C ILE A 238 -24.19 2.58 -8.38
N ASN A 239 -25.05 2.17 -9.31
CA ASN A 239 -26.34 1.59 -8.97
C ASN A 239 -26.20 0.08 -8.65
N ILE A 240 -26.80 -0.40 -7.55
CA ILE A 240 -26.86 -1.83 -7.18
C ILE A 240 -27.38 -2.70 -8.32
N ALA A 241 -28.42 -2.28 -9.05
CA ALA A 241 -28.96 -3.05 -10.18
C ALA A 241 -27.96 -3.21 -11.33
N ALA A 242 -27.03 -2.25 -11.50
CA ALA A 242 -25.92 -2.40 -12.44
C ALA A 242 -24.92 -3.46 -11.96
N VAL A 243 -24.62 -3.48 -10.65
CA VAL A 243 -23.76 -4.51 -10.03
C VAL A 243 -24.39 -5.90 -10.13
N GLU A 244 -25.69 -6.05 -9.87
CA GLU A 244 -26.41 -7.31 -10.05
C GLU A 244 -26.33 -7.83 -11.49
N TYR A 245 -26.43 -6.92 -12.45
CA TYR A 245 -26.32 -7.23 -13.85
C TYR A 245 -24.88 -7.65 -14.22
N LEU A 246 -23.87 -6.99 -13.67
CA LEU A 246 -22.45 -7.39 -13.83
C LEU A 246 -22.17 -8.78 -13.25
N LEU A 247 -22.64 -9.07 -12.03
CA LEU A 247 -22.50 -10.39 -11.39
C LEU A 247 -23.13 -11.50 -12.24
N SER A 248 -24.26 -11.18 -12.88
CA SER A 248 -24.96 -12.13 -13.77
C SER A 248 -24.24 -12.33 -15.12
N ASN A 249 -23.24 -11.50 -15.45
CA ASN A 249 -22.52 -11.51 -16.71
C ASN A 249 -21.00 -11.71 -16.56
N GLY A 250 -20.52 -12.12 -15.37
CA GLY A 250 -19.15 -12.59 -15.18
C GLY A 250 -18.27 -11.78 -14.22
N LEU A 251 -18.79 -10.72 -13.58
CA LEU A 251 -18.11 -10.13 -12.41
C LEU A 251 -18.09 -11.19 -11.30
N SER A 252 -16.91 -11.49 -10.76
CA SER A 252 -16.81 -12.42 -9.65
C SER A 252 -17.27 -11.76 -8.34
N PRO A 253 -18.03 -12.47 -7.48
CA PRO A 253 -18.35 -11.97 -6.13
C PRO A 253 -17.10 -11.59 -5.32
N ASP A 254 -16.00 -12.30 -5.55
CA ASP A 254 -14.71 -12.07 -4.91
C ASP A 254 -14.09 -10.72 -5.34
N ALA A 255 -14.12 -10.39 -6.63
CA ALA A 255 -13.64 -9.10 -7.14
C ALA A 255 -14.49 -7.93 -6.64
N LEU A 256 -15.82 -8.11 -6.57
CA LEU A 256 -16.72 -7.11 -5.97
C LEU A 256 -16.36 -6.85 -4.51
N THR A 257 -16.20 -7.91 -3.71
CA THR A 257 -15.85 -7.82 -2.29
C THR A 257 -14.50 -7.12 -2.08
N LYS A 258 -13.47 -7.50 -2.86
CA LYS A 258 -12.15 -6.85 -2.84
C LYS A 258 -12.22 -5.36 -3.19
N THR A 259 -13.03 -5.01 -4.19
CA THR A 259 -13.23 -3.61 -4.61
C THR A 259 -13.89 -2.78 -3.50
N ILE A 260 -14.92 -3.31 -2.85
CA ILE A 260 -15.60 -2.65 -1.72
C ILE A 260 -14.59 -2.32 -0.61
N ILE A 261 -13.74 -3.27 -0.26
CA ILE A 261 -12.77 -3.12 0.83
C ILE A 261 -11.70 -2.10 0.48
N ASN A 262 -11.12 -2.18 -0.71
CA ASN A 262 -10.14 -1.20 -1.14
C ASN A 262 -10.72 0.22 -1.23
N CYS A 263 -12.02 0.37 -1.48
CA CYS A 263 -12.68 1.68 -1.37
C CYS A 263 -12.77 2.17 0.07
N LEU A 264 -13.00 1.28 1.04
CA LEU A 264 -13.10 1.62 2.46
C LEU A 264 -11.75 1.99 3.09
N THR A 265 -10.64 1.46 2.58
CA THR A 265 -9.29 1.73 3.09
C THR A 265 -8.67 3.02 2.55
N ILE A 266 -9.23 3.62 1.49
CA ILE A 266 -8.77 4.89 0.94
C ILE A 266 -9.29 6.05 1.81
N GLU A 267 -8.38 6.88 2.33
CA GLU A 267 -8.65 8.04 3.22
C GLU A 267 -9.82 8.96 2.80
N ASN A 268 -10.17 8.99 1.51
CA ASN A 268 -11.25 9.81 0.98
C ASN A 268 -12.67 9.30 1.31
N TYR A 269 -12.86 8.02 1.65
CA TYR A 269 -14.19 7.48 1.95
C TYR A 269 -14.69 7.89 3.35
N LEU A 270 -13.77 8.13 4.29
CA LEU A 270 -14.08 8.41 5.70
C LEU A 270 -14.42 9.89 5.99
N ASN A 271 -14.20 10.79 5.03
CA ASN A 271 -14.46 12.23 5.18
C ASN A 271 -15.87 12.69 4.72
N TYR A 272 -16.70 11.79 4.19
CA TYR A 272 -18.06 12.10 3.72
C TYR A 272 -19.14 11.51 4.65
N ASP A 273 -20.30 12.18 4.70
CA ASP A 273 -21.45 11.91 5.58
C ASP A 273 -21.79 10.39 5.69
N LEU A 274 -21.34 9.78 6.79
CA LEU A 274 -21.18 8.32 6.97
C LEU A 274 -22.48 7.51 6.94
N GLY A 275 -23.63 8.12 7.24
CA GLY A 275 -24.89 7.39 7.46
C GLY A 275 -25.48 6.77 6.19
N LEU A 276 -25.43 7.48 5.05
CA LEU A 276 -26.02 7.02 3.79
C LEU A 276 -25.11 6.06 3.01
N GLN A 277 -23.79 6.19 3.18
CA GLN A 277 -22.82 5.37 2.44
C GLN A 277 -22.61 4.00 3.08
N LYS A 278 -22.70 3.89 4.41
CA LYS A 278 -22.55 2.63 5.13
C LYS A 278 -23.64 1.60 4.79
N GLU A 279 -24.90 2.02 4.71
CA GLU A 279 -26.00 1.13 4.31
C GLU A 279 -25.84 0.65 2.86
N PHE A 280 -25.41 1.53 1.96
CA PHE A 280 -25.15 1.16 0.56
C PHE A 280 -23.99 0.15 0.42
N VAL A 281 -22.88 0.37 1.14
CA VAL A 281 -21.75 -0.58 1.18
C VAL A 281 -22.18 -1.93 1.74
N LYS A 282 -23.00 -1.92 2.79
CA LYS A 282 -23.57 -3.12 3.37
C LYS A 282 -24.45 -3.86 2.37
N GLU A 283 -25.34 -3.17 1.66
CA GLU A 283 -26.19 -3.77 0.61
C GLU A 283 -25.35 -4.42 -0.50
N LEU A 284 -24.29 -3.76 -0.97
CA LEU A 284 -23.36 -4.32 -1.97
C LEU A 284 -22.63 -5.57 -1.45
N LEU A 285 -22.20 -5.55 -0.18
CA LEU A 285 -21.54 -6.68 0.45
C LEU A 285 -22.50 -7.86 0.65
N GLU A 286 -23.73 -7.60 1.09
CA GLU A 286 -24.80 -8.60 1.18
C GLU A 286 -25.08 -9.22 -0.19
N LEU A 287 -25.13 -8.41 -1.25
CA LEU A 287 -25.32 -8.88 -2.62
C LEU A 287 -24.17 -9.80 -3.05
N ALA A 288 -22.91 -9.41 -2.83
CA ALA A 288 -21.74 -10.23 -3.15
C ALA A 288 -21.82 -11.59 -2.44
N LEU A 289 -22.01 -11.58 -1.12
CA LEU A 289 -22.09 -12.77 -0.28
C LEU A 289 -23.24 -13.70 -0.70
N ASN A 290 -24.41 -13.15 -1.07
CA ASN A 290 -25.56 -13.94 -1.52
C ASN A 290 -25.35 -14.60 -2.89
N LYS A 291 -24.47 -14.08 -3.74
CA LYS A 291 -24.19 -14.62 -5.08
C LYS A 291 -23.10 -15.70 -5.11
N GLY A 292 -22.65 -16.15 -3.94
CA GLY A 292 -21.82 -17.36 -3.82
C GLY A 292 -20.33 -17.09 -3.72
N VAL A 293 -19.93 -16.05 -2.98
CA VAL A 293 -18.57 -15.95 -2.41
C VAL A 293 -18.22 -17.32 -1.80
N GLU A 294 -17.06 -17.89 -2.16
CA GLU A 294 -16.68 -19.23 -1.70
C GLU A 294 -16.85 -19.32 -0.17
N ILE A 295 -17.39 -20.43 0.34
CA ILE A 295 -17.57 -20.66 1.80
C ILE A 295 -16.22 -20.60 2.54
N ASN A 296 -15.09 -20.74 1.83
CA ASN A 296 -13.72 -20.59 2.33
C ASN A 296 -13.05 -19.25 1.94
N TYR A 297 -13.79 -18.26 1.45
CA TYR A 297 -13.25 -16.96 1.03
C TYR A 297 -12.45 -16.27 2.14
N THR A 298 -12.93 -16.37 3.36
CA THR A 298 -12.27 -15.83 4.55
C THR A 298 -10.98 -16.57 4.91
N LYS A 299 -10.85 -17.86 4.57
CA LYS A 299 -9.59 -18.61 4.72
C LYS A 299 -8.48 -18.13 3.77
N LYS A 300 -8.86 -17.62 2.59
CA LYS A 300 -7.94 -17.10 1.57
C LYS A 300 -7.67 -15.61 1.70
N ASN A 301 -8.40 -14.90 2.57
CA ASN A 301 -8.40 -13.44 2.61
C ASN A 301 -8.44 -12.90 4.06
N ASN A 302 -7.54 -13.38 4.93
CA ASN A 302 -7.37 -12.87 6.30
C ASN A 302 -7.19 -11.35 6.34
N PHE A 303 -6.43 -10.81 5.38
CA PHE A 303 -6.25 -9.38 5.15
C PHE A 303 -7.58 -8.59 5.15
N LEU A 304 -8.65 -9.13 4.57
CA LEU A 304 -9.94 -8.44 4.51
C LEU A 304 -10.63 -8.37 5.87
N ILE A 305 -10.47 -9.41 6.69
CA ILE A 305 -11.01 -9.47 8.05
C ILE A 305 -10.24 -8.48 8.94
N GLU A 306 -8.91 -8.43 8.79
CA GLU A 306 -8.03 -7.48 9.47
C GLU A 306 -8.35 -6.02 9.08
N GLU A 307 -8.60 -5.73 7.80
CA GLU A 307 -8.96 -4.38 7.33
C GLU A 307 -10.33 -3.93 7.88
N PHE A 308 -11.37 -4.77 7.82
CA PHE A 308 -12.67 -4.43 8.41
C PHE A 308 -12.58 -4.23 9.93
N ALA A 309 -11.84 -5.10 10.62
CA ALA A 309 -11.65 -5.02 12.05
C ALA A 309 -10.84 -3.77 12.42
N GLY A 310 -9.80 -3.47 11.65
CA GLY A 310 -8.99 -2.27 11.73
C GLY A 310 -9.85 -1.01 11.54
N LEU A 311 -10.77 -0.99 10.57
CA LEU A 311 -11.69 0.13 10.32
C LEU A 311 -12.75 0.32 11.42
N GLY A 312 -12.87 -0.61 12.38
CA GLY A 312 -13.91 -0.57 13.42
C GLY A 312 -15.33 -0.82 12.88
N GLU A 313 -15.45 -1.32 11.65
CA GLU A 313 -16.73 -1.62 10.98
C GLU A 313 -17.23 -3.01 11.35
N TYR A 314 -17.43 -3.22 12.66
CA TYR A 314 -17.75 -4.53 13.22
C TYR A 314 -19.06 -5.12 12.68
N GLU A 315 -20.02 -4.29 12.23
CA GLU A 315 -21.25 -4.77 11.60
C GLU A 315 -21.01 -5.36 10.19
N LEU A 316 -20.11 -4.76 9.41
CA LEU A 316 -19.71 -5.31 8.10
C LEU A 316 -18.88 -6.58 8.29
N LEU A 317 -18.02 -6.58 9.31
CA LEU A 317 -17.27 -7.76 9.71
C LEU A 317 -18.19 -8.91 10.12
N ASP A 318 -19.19 -8.66 10.99
CA ASP A 318 -20.20 -9.65 11.38
C ASP A 318 -20.92 -10.24 10.16
N LEU A 319 -21.24 -9.41 9.17
CA LEU A 319 -21.87 -9.85 7.93
C LEU A 319 -20.99 -10.83 7.14
N VAL A 320 -19.69 -10.53 7.00
CA VAL A 320 -18.71 -11.42 6.35
C VAL A 320 -18.56 -12.73 7.12
N LEU A 321 -18.43 -12.66 8.44
CA LEU A 321 -18.22 -13.84 9.30
C LEU A 321 -19.46 -14.75 9.37
N SER A 322 -20.67 -14.19 9.25
CA SER A 322 -21.94 -14.93 9.33
C SER A 322 -22.13 -16.02 8.25
N ARG A 323 -21.27 -16.04 7.21
CA ARG A 323 -21.35 -16.95 6.06
C ARG A 323 -20.42 -18.17 6.12
N GLY A 324 -19.75 -18.41 7.25
CA GLY A 324 -19.09 -19.69 7.54
C GLY A 324 -17.59 -19.62 7.73
N THR A 325 -17.11 -18.73 8.59
CA THR A 325 -15.72 -18.74 9.05
C THR A 325 -15.48 -19.78 10.14
N ASP A 326 -14.28 -20.36 10.15
CA ASP A 326 -13.76 -21.02 11.35
C ASP A 326 -13.69 -19.97 12.47
N ASN A 327 -14.29 -20.26 13.63
CA ASN A 327 -14.32 -19.36 14.79
C ASN A 327 -12.94 -18.86 15.22
N ILE A 328 -11.86 -19.54 14.84
CA ILE A 328 -10.47 -19.17 15.16
C ILE A 328 -9.96 -18.02 14.28
N LEU A 329 -10.31 -17.99 12.99
CA LEU A 329 -9.92 -16.93 12.05
C LEU A 329 -10.74 -15.65 12.25
N SER A 330 -11.95 -15.74 12.82
CA SER A 330 -12.66 -14.54 13.25
C SER A 330 -11.97 -13.86 14.43
N ILE A 331 -11.41 -14.63 15.37
CA ILE A 331 -10.77 -14.11 16.58
C ILE A 331 -9.51 -13.32 16.25
N SER A 332 -8.67 -13.84 15.35
CA SER A 332 -7.39 -13.23 14.98
C SER A 332 -7.55 -11.76 14.63
N ALA A 333 -8.43 -11.48 13.67
CA ALA A 333 -8.68 -10.12 13.20
C ALA A 333 -9.29 -9.20 14.28
N TYR A 334 -10.18 -9.73 15.12
CA TYR A 334 -10.73 -8.97 16.25
C TYR A 334 -9.64 -8.67 17.30
N ILE A 335 -8.78 -9.63 17.61
CA ILE A 335 -7.69 -9.47 18.59
C ILE A 335 -6.66 -8.46 18.08
N GLU A 336 -6.25 -8.58 16.82
CA GLU A 336 -5.25 -7.71 16.19
C GLU A 336 -5.73 -6.26 16.04
N SER A 337 -7.04 -6.06 15.87
CA SER A 337 -7.65 -4.73 15.81
C SER A 337 -7.99 -4.13 17.18
N CYS A 338 -7.85 -4.87 18.29
CA CYS A 338 -8.14 -4.31 19.60
C CYS A 338 -6.99 -3.39 20.04
N TYR A 339 -7.05 -2.13 19.61
CA TYR A 339 -6.16 -1.06 20.09
C TYR A 339 -6.75 -0.31 21.30
N SER A 340 -8.07 -0.33 21.46
CA SER A 340 -8.79 0.44 22.51
C SER A 340 -9.66 -0.43 23.44
N ILE A 341 -10.07 0.14 24.56
CA ILE A 341 -11.10 -0.45 25.45
C ILE A 341 -12.39 -0.70 24.68
N THR A 342 -12.84 0.27 23.87
CA THR A 342 -14.06 0.16 23.06
C THR A 342 -14.01 -1.04 22.09
N ALA A 343 -12.88 -1.25 21.43
CA ALA A 343 -12.70 -2.40 20.55
C ALA A 343 -12.85 -3.72 21.31
N CYS A 344 -12.19 -3.85 22.47
CA CYS A 344 -12.31 -5.06 23.28
C CYS A 344 -13.70 -5.24 23.89
N MET A 345 -14.45 -4.15 24.15
CA MET A 345 -15.85 -4.25 24.55
C MET A 345 -16.73 -4.85 23.44
N GLU A 346 -16.53 -4.41 22.21
CA GLU A 346 -17.27 -4.91 21.04
C GLU A 346 -16.97 -6.40 20.78
N ILE A 347 -15.74 -6.86 21.02
CA ILE A 347 -15.36 -8.28 20.99
C ILE A 347 -16.12 -9.06 22.07
N GLN A 348 -16.09 -8.56 23.31
CA GLN A 348 -16.70 -9.26 24.44
C GLN A 348 -18.23 -9.33 24.37
N LYS A 349 -18.86 -8.31 23.81
CA LYS A 349 -20.30 -8.31 23.50
C LYS A 349 -20.68 -9.38 22.49
N ARG A 350 -19.83 -9.63 21.49
CA ARG A 350 -20.06 -10.62 20.41
C ARG A 350 -19.74 -12.04 20.83
N PHE A 351 -18.70 -12.22 21.63
CA PHE A 351 -18.17 -13.53 22.03
C PHE A 351 -18.13 -13.68 23.56
N PRO A 352 -19.27 -13.56 24.27
CA PRO A 352 -19.28 -13.69 25.72
C PRO A 352 -18.92 -15.13 26.12
N ASP A 353 -17.84 -15.27 26.90
CA ASP A 353 -17.35 -16.54 27.47
C ASP A 353 -16.96 -17.62 26.44
N THR A 354 -16.79 -17.25 25.17
CA THR A 354 -16.36 -18.18 24.11
C THR A 354 -14.89 -18.61 24.27
N TYR A 355 -14.06 -17.75 24.86
CA TYR A 355 -12.60 -17.95 24.92
C TYR A 355 -12.07 -17.87 26.35
N SER A 356 -11.28 -18.86 26.73
CA SER A 356 -10.47 -18.80 27.94
C SER A 356 -9.26 -17.91 27.74
N GLU A 357 -8.79 -17.24 28.80
CA GLU A 357 -7.53 -16.49 28.78
C GLU A 357 -6.36 -17.35 28.28
N LYS A 358 -6.38 -18.65 28.59
CA LYS A 358 -5.37 -19.60 28.13
C LYS A 358 -5.37 -19.75 26.61
N GLU A 359 -6.54 -19.81 25.98
CA GLU A 359 -6.65 -19.91 24.51
C GLU A 359 -6.19 -18.61 23.84
N ILE A 360 -6.60 -17.45 24.37
CA ILE A 360 -6.14 -16.14 23.90
C ILE A 360 -4.62 -16.00 24.05
N TYR A 361 -4.08 -16.39 25.20
CA TYR A 361 -2.64 -16.37 25.45
C TYR A 361 -1.89 -17.27 24.47
N GLN A 362 -2.35 -18.52 24.30
CA GLN A 362 -1.72 -19.46 23.37
C GLN A 362 -1.77 -18.95 21.93
N TYR A 363 -2.88 -18.31 21.55
CA TYR A 363 -3.06 -17.70 20.25
C TYR A 363 -2.11 -16.52 20.02
N LEU A 364 -2.13 -15.49 20.88
CA LEU A 364 -1.25 -14.31 20.77
C LEU A 364 0.25 -14.69 20.74
N ARG A 365 0.63 -15.70 21.53
CA ARG A 365 1.99 -16.24 21.53
C ARG A 365 2.30 -17.08 20.29
N ALA A 366 1.30 -17.66 19.65
CA ALA A 366 1.44 -18.29 18.34
C ALA A 366 1.62 -17.23 17.24
N GLU A 367 1.01 -16.05 17.36
CA GLU A 367 1.18 -14.89 16.46
C GLU A 367 2.44 -14.05 16.75
N GLY A 368 3.43 -14.62 17.46
CA GLY A 368 4.70 -13.95 17.74
C GLY A 368 4.65 -12.77 18.73
N LYS A 369 3.47 -12.40 19.27
CA LYS A 369 3.35 -11.29 20.23
C LYS A 369 4.16 -11.57 21.49
N SER A 370 4.87 -10.56 21.99
CA SER A 370 5.66 -10.65 23.22
C SER A 370 4.79 -10.96 24.46
N ASN A 371 5.42 -11.38 25.57
CA ASN A 371 4.71 -11.62 26.83
C ASN A 371 4.07 -10.32 27.35
N SER A 372 4.74 -9.18 27.16
CA SER A 372 4.22 -7.86 27.55
C SER A 372 2.98 -7.48 26.72
N GLU A 373 3.01 -7.67 25.40
CA GLU A 373 1.86 -7.39 24.53
C GLU A 373 0.68 -8.34 24.82
N THR A 374 0.98 -9.62 25.03
CA THR A 374 -0.03 -10.63 25.37
C THR A 374 -0.66 -10.32 26.74
N GLY A 375 0.16 -9.99 27.74
CA GLY A 375 -0.30 -9.59 29.06
C GLY A 375 -1.14 -8.31 29.02
N LEU A 376 -0.70 -7.30 28.27
CA LEU A 376 -1.43 -6.05 28.07
C LEU A 376 -2.81 -6.29 27.43
N PHE A 377 -2.87 -7.15 26.40
CA PHE A 377 -4.14 -7.53 25.78
C PHE A 377 -5.07 -8.19 26.80
N LEU A 378 -4.58 -9.19 27.54
CA LEU A 378 -5.38 -9.92 28.54
C LEU A 378 -5.87 -9.00 29.66
N ASP A 379 -5.02 -8.10 30.15
CA ASP A 379 -5.40 -7.13 31.16
C ASP A 379 -6.49 -6.18 30.67
N LYS A 380 -6.41 -5.72 29.42
CA LYS A 380 -7.47 -4.92 28.77
C LYS A 380 -8.76 -5.72 28.60
N TYR A 381 -8.68 -6.97 28.12
CA TYR A 381 -9.83 -7.85 27.93
C TYR A 381 -10.55 -8.16 29.26
N ASN A 382 -9.79 -8.31 30.34
CA ASN A 382 -10.35 -8.51 31.67
C ASN A 382 -10.93 -7.22 32.27
N LEU A 383 -10.30 -6.07 31.98
CA LEU A 383 -10.86 -4.76 32.31
C LEU A 383 -12.26 -4.57 31.69
N THR A 384 -12.42 -4.90 30.40
CA THR A 384 -13.73 -4.83 29.73
C THR A 384 -14.72 -5.84 30.31
N LYS A 385 -14.25 -7.02 30.75
CA LYS A 385 -15.11 -8.04 31.38
C LYS A 385 -15.72 -7.52 32.67
N ASP A 386 -14.90 -6.90 33.51
CA ASP A 386 -15.36 -6.33 34.77
C ASP A 386 -16.29 -5.13 34.58
N TYR A 387 -16.12 -4.38 33.48
CA TYR A 387 -17.05 -3.33 33.10
C TYR A 387 -18.41 -3.90 32.66
N PHE A 388 -18.45 -4.95 31.85
CA PHE A 388 -19.71 -5.62 31.51
C PHE A 388 -20.40 -6.23 32.72
N ASN A 389 -19.64 -6.78 33.67
CA ASN A 389 -20.19 -7.25 34.93
C ASN A 389 -20.89 -6.11 35.68
N TYR A 390 -20.27 -4.93 35.77
CA TYR A 390 -20.88 -3.72 36.34
C TYR A 390 -22.18 -3.33 35.62
N GLN A 391 -22.18 -3.23 34.28
CA GLN A 391 -23.37 -2.85 33.52
C GLN A 391 -24.55 -3.82 33.71
N ASN A 392 -24.25 -5.10 33.92
CA ASN A 392 -25.25 -6.13 34.17
C ASN A 392 -25.64 -6.27 35.65
N GLY A 393 -25.14 -5.40 36.53
CA GLY A 393 -25.47 -5.38 37.95
C GLY A 393 -24.77 -6.47 38.79
N PHE A 394 -23.70 -7.07 38.26
CA PHE A 394 -22.82 -7.97 39.01
C PHE A 394 -21.74 -7.20 39.77
N GLU A 395 -21.10 -7.87 40.73
CA GLU A 395 -19.95 -7.30 41.45
C GLU A 395 -18.81 -7.01 40.47
N SER A 396 -18.33 -5.77 40.47
CA SER A 396 -17.23 -5.31 39.62
C SER A 396 -16.04 -4.88 40.48
N ASN A 397 -14.84 -5.13 39.98
CA ASN A 397 -13.61 -4.66 40.63
C ASN A 397 -13.19 -3.27 40.16
N LEU A 398 -13.97 -2.63 39.28
CA LEU A 398 -13.75 -1.26 38.85
C LEU A 398 -14.28 -0.29 39.90
N SER A 399 -13.51 0.76 40.15
CA SER A 399 -13.94 1.92 40.92
C SER A 399 -14.85 2.84 40.10
N ASP A 400 -15.65 3.65 40.79
CA ASP A 400 -16.57 4.60 40.16
C ASP A 400 -15.87 5.56 39.18
N ILE A 401 -14.61 5.94 39.46
CA ILE A 401 -13.84 6.82 38.58
C ILE A 401 -13.38 6.10 37.31
N GLU A 402 -13.01 4.82 37.39
CA GLU A 402 -12.62 4.04 36.21
C GLU A 402 -13.82 3.84 35.29
N ILE A 403 -14.99 3.56 35.86
CA ILE A 403 -16.25 3.48 35.13
C ILE A 403 -16.56 4.83 34.46
N ALA A 404 -16.38 5.94 35.18
CA ALA A 404 -16.59 7.28 34.62
C ALA A 404 -15.64 7.59 33.45
N ILE A 405 -14.37 7.15 33.50
CA ILE A 405 -13.43 7.28 32.36
C ILE A 405 -13.91 6.46 31.17
N ILE A 406 -14.24 5.18 31.38
CA ILE A 406 -14.69 4.27 30.32
C ILE A 406 -15.97 4.80 29.65
N GLU A 407 -16.91 5.34 30.44
CA GLU A 407 -18.14 5.95 29.95
C GLU A 407 -17.94 7.38 29.38
N SER A 408 -16.71 7.89 29.34
CA SER A 408 -16.38 9.24 28.87
C SER A 408 -17.17 10.34 29.61
N GLN A 409 -17.41 10.14 30.91
CA GLN A 409 -18.10 11.11 31.75
C GLN A 409 -17.14 12.21 32.24
N ASN A 410 -17.69 13.38 32.58
CA ASN A 410 -16.89 14.47 33.14
C ASN A 410 -16.41 14.16 34.55
N ILE A 411 -15.09 14.06 34.72
CA ILE A 411 -14.44 13.76 36.00
C ILE A 411 -13.94 15.06 36.67
N THR A 412 -14.29 15.23 37.95
CA THR A 412 -13.84 16.38 38.74
C THR A 412 -12.39 16.20 39.21
N ALA A 413 -11.66 17.30 39.37
CA ALA A 413 -10.27 17.26 39.85
C ALA A 413 -10.15 16.58 41.23
N HIS A 414 -11.13 16.80 42.11
CA HIS A 414 -11.19 16.20 43.43
C HIS A 414 -11.32 14.67 43.40
N ALA A 415 -12.12 14.13 42.47
CA ALA A 415 -12.26 12.68 42.31
C ALA A 415 -10.96 12.01 41.85
N ILE A 416 -10.15 12.71 41.06
CA ILE A 416 -8.84 12.22 40.58
C ILE A 416 -7.82 12.17 41.73
N GLU A 417 -7.79 13.19 42.60
CA GLU A 417 -6.89 13.25 43.76
C GLU A 417 -7.18 12.16 44.81
N GLU A 418 -8.43 11.72 44.93
CA GLU A 418 -8.86 10.69 45.89
C GLU A 418 -8.73 9.24 45.35
N ALA A 419 -8.51 9.07 44.04
CA ALA A 419 -8.44 7.77 43.40
C ALA A 419 -7.11 7.03 43.70
N LYS A 420 -7.20 5.71 43.92
CA LYS A 420 -6.00 4.86 44.11
C LYS A 420 -5.14 4.85 42.83
N PRO A 421 -3.80 4.70 42.96
CA PRO A 421 -2.89 4.98 41.85
C PRO A 421 -3.02 3.97 40.71
N ILE A 422 -3.31 2.69 41.01
CA ILE A 422 -3.24 1.59 40.05
C ILE A 422 -4.31 0.53 40.40
N ASN A 423 -5.04 0.03 39.40
CA ASN A 423 -6.03 -1.03 39.56
C ASN A 423 -5.41 -2.44 39.56
N LYS A 424 -6.23 -3.49 39.75
CA LYS A 424 -5.71 -4.88 39.82
C LYS A 424 -5.01 -5.37 38.54
N TYR A 425 -5.27 -4.72 37.41
CA TYR A 425 -4.66 -4.98 36.11
C TYR A 425 -3.40 -4.13 35.86
N GLY A 426 -2.98 -3.32 36.84
CA GLY A 426 -1.82 -2.45 36.69
C GLY A 426 -2.11 -1.13 36.00
N PHE A 427 -3.36 -0.84 35.60
CA PHE A 427 -3.71 0.42 34.94
C PHE A 427 -3.94 1.53 35.96
N ASN A 428 -3.35 2.70 35.70
CA ASN A 428 -3.70 3.95 36.37
C ASN A 428 -4.73 4.70 35.51
N LEU A 429 -5.23 5.84 36.00
CA LEU A 429 -6.25 6.61 35.27
C LEU A 429 -5.76 7.07 33.88
N LEU A 430 -4.47 7.38 33.73
CA LEU A 430 -3.87 7.77 32.46
C LEU A 430 -3.83 6.61 31.46
N HIS A 431 -3.47 5.41 31.91
CA HIS A 431 -3.53 4.20 31.10
C HIS A 431 -4.95 3.97 30.58
N ILE A 432 -5.97 4.09 31.43
CA ILE A 432 -7.37 3.90 31.03
C ILE A 432 -7.82 5.00 30.06
N ALA A 433 -7.45 6.26 30.29
CA ALA A 433 -7.79 7.36 29.39
C ALA A 433 -7.16 7.18 27.99
N LEU A 434 -5.89 6.79 27.92
CA LEU A 434 -5.20 6.48 26.66
C LEU A 434 -5.83 5.28 25.95
N LEU A 435 -6.09 4.18 26.67
CA LEU A 435 -6.76 3.01 26.11
C LEU A 435 -8.20 3.30 25.67
N ASN A 436 -8.88 4.26 26.30
CA ASN A 436 -10.21 4.73 25.89
C ASN A 436 -10.16 5.77 24.76
N ARG A 437 -8.96 6.18 24.32
CA ARG A 437 -8.71 7.22 23.31
C ARG A 437 -9.28 8.60 23.71
N ASP A 438 -9.46 8.85 25.01
CA ASP A 438 -9.82 10.17 25.54
C ASP A 438 -8.54 10.99 25.77
N PHE A 439 -7.93 11.44 24.68
CA PHE A 439 -6.67 12.18 24.72
C PHE A 439 -6.81 13.56 25.40
N ALA A 440 -8.01 14.15 25.39
CA ALA A 440 -8.29 15.38 26.12
C ALA A 440 -8.23 15.15 27.64
N LEU A 441 -8.82 14.06 28.13
CA LEU A 441 -8.67 13.66 29.52
C LEU A 441 -7.24 13.26 29.85
N ALA A 442 -6.54 12.54 28.96
CA ALA A 442 -5.14 12.20 29.14
C ALA A 442 -4.27 13.47 29.32
N ASN A 443 -4.45 14.49 28.48
CA ASN A 443 -3.81 15.80 28.64
C ASN A 443 -4.09 16.41 30.01
N LYS A 444 -5.35 16.42 30.44
CA LYS A 444 -5.73 16.95 31.76
C LYS A 444 -5.08 16.17 32.92
N LEU A 445 -5.00 14.84 32.83
CA LEU A 445 -4.35 14.00 33.84
C LEU A 445 -2.85 14.29 33.92
N ILE A 446 -2.19 14.50 32.78
CA ILE A 446 -0.78 14.88 32.71
C ILE A 446 -0.56 16.28 33.30
N GLU A 447 -1.41 17.26 32.97
CA GLU A 447 -1.38 18.61 33.56
C GLU A 447 -1.58 18.60 35.08
N MET A 448 -2.36 17.64 35.59
CA MET A 448 -2.57 17.41 37.02
C MET A 448 -1.40 16.67 37.70
N GLY A 449 -0.37 16.28 36.96
CA GLY A 449 0.86 15.68 37.49
C GLY A 449 0.85 14.16 37.58
N VAL A 450 -0.04 13.46 36.86
CA VAL A 450 0.05 12.00 36.72
C VAL A 450 1.32 11.65 35.93
N ASP A 451 2.11 10.72 36.48
CA ASP A 451 3.41 10.34 35.91
C ASP A 451 3.24 9.49 34.64
N LEU A 452 3.73 10.00 33.51
CA LEU A 452 3.70 9.32 32.22
C LEU A 452 4.65 8.10 32.17
N THR A 453 5.63 8.02 33.09
CA THR A 453 6.61 6.93 33.16
C THR A 453 6.20 5.79 34.08
N GLU A 454 5.15 5.97 34.89
CA GLU A 454 4.63 4.91 35.75
C GLU A 454 4.14 3.74 34.89
N ALA A 455 4.80 2.59 35.01
CA ALA A 455 4.50 1.40 34.25
C ALA A 455 3.41 0.55 34.91
N ASN A 456 2.59 -0.11 34.08
CA ASN A 456 1.66 -1.14 34.53
C ASN A 456 2.36 -2.48 34.85
N ASN A 457 1.57 -3.51 35.17
CA ASN A 457 2.06 -4.86 35.48
C ASN A 457 2.86 -5.52 34.34
N ASN A 458 2.71 -5.03 33.10
CA ASN A 458 3.39 -5.53 31.90
C ASN A 458 4.53 -4.61 31.45
N GLU A 459 5.00 -3.72 32.33
CA GLU A 459 6.06 -2.73 32.06
C GLU A 459 5.67 -1.65 31.02
N VAL A 460 4.37 -1.48 30.76
CA VAL A 460 3.85 -0.49 29.80
C VAL A 460 3.41 0.76 30.55
N SER A 461 4.11 1.88 30.32
CA SER A 461 3.79 3.21 30.86
C SER A 461 2.88 4.02 29.94
N GLY A 462 2.43 5.21 30.38
CA GLY A 462 1.66 6.12 29.53
C GLY A 462 2.41 6.54 28.25
N ILE A 463 3.72 6.75 28.33
CA ILE A 463 4.58 7.01 27.15
C ILE A 463 4.53 5.82 26.18
N LEU A 464 4.58 4.60 26.69
CA LEU A 464 4.51 3.38 25.88
C LEU A 464 3.11 3.10 25.31
N MET A 465 2.08 3.52 26.02
CA MET A 465 0.70 3.30 25.63
C MET A 465 0.26 4.26 24.51
N LEU A 466 0.78 5.49 24.49
CA LEU A 466 0.34 6.53 23.55
C LEU A 466 0.45 6.08 22.08
N PRO A 467 1.61 5.57 21.57
CA PRO A 467 1.69 5.14 20.17
C PRO A 467 0.85 3.90 19.87
N ARG A 468 0.59 3.05 20.87
CA ARG A 468 -0.25 1.85 20.74
C ARG A 468 -1.75 2.17 20.76
N ALA A 469 -2.13 3.28 21.39
CA ALA A 469 -3.49 3.79 21.45
C ALA A 469 -3.81 4.78 20.31
N TYR A 470 -2.76 5.34 19.69
CA TYR A 470 -2.90 6.30 18.61
C TYR A 470 -3.20 5.61 17.28
N ASP A 471 -4.38 5.95 16.79
CA ASP A 471 -4.84 5.74 15.43
C ASP A 471 -5.48 7.08 15.04
N SER A 472 -5.10 7.65 13.90
CA SER A 472 -5.55 8.99 13.47
C SER A 472 -7.07 9.06 13.29
N ARG A 473 -7.75 7.91 13.15
CA ARG A 473 -9.18 7.85 12.84
C ARG A 473 -10.08 8.21 14.03
N GLY A 474 -10.83 9.30 13.92
CA GLY A 474 -11.83 9.70 14.92
C GLY A 474 -11.24 10.32 16.20
N VAL A 475 -10.00 10.78 16.13
CA VAL A 475 -9.27 11.42 17.23
C VAL A 475 -8.94 12.86 16.85
N ASP A 476 -9.01 13.79 17.82
CA ASP A 476 -8.47 15.13 17.61
C ASP A 476 -6.94 15.05 17.66
N GLU A 477 -6.30 15.05 16.48
CA GLU A 477 -4.84 15.01 16.34
C GLU A 477 -4.14 16.07 17.19
N LYS A 478 -4.79 17.23 17.42
CA LYS A 478 -4.23 18.29 18.26
C LYS A 478 -4.10 17.88 19.72
N GLU A 479 -5.02 17.05 20.23
CA GLU A 479 -4.92 16.54 21.59
C GLU A 479 -3.77 15.54 21.71
N VAL A 480 -3.53 14.72 20.68
CA VAL A 480 -2.40 13.79 20.65
C VAL A 480 -1.07 14.55 20.54
N GLU A 481 -0.99 15.54 19.63
CA GLU A 481 0.16 16.43 19.47
C GLU A 481 0.54 17.13 20.78
N LYS A 482 -0.43 17.58 21.58
CA LYS A 482 -0.15 18.16 22.91
C LYS A 482 0.55 17.16 23.84
N ILE A 483 0.12 15.89 23.85
CA ILE A 483 0.77 14.86 24.67
C ILE A 483 2.21 14.64 24.17
N TYR A 484 2.41 14.56 22.85
CA TYR A 484 3.75 14.49 22.25
C TYR A 484 4.63 15.66 22.68
N ASP A 485 4.14 16.89 22.57
CA ASP A 485 4.87 18.10 22.96
C ASP A 485 5.20 18.10 24.46
N ILE A 486 4.29 17.63 25.32
CA ILE A 486 4.55 17.49 26.75
C ILE A 486 5.66 16.46 27.00
N ILE A 487 5.60 15.29 26.37
CA ILE A 487 6.63 14.25 26.50
C ILE A 487 7.99 14.83 26.06
N MET A 488 8.03 15.50 24.90
CA MET A 488 9.25 16.11 24.39
C MET A 488 9.74 17.27 25.25
N ALA A 489 8.86 18.04 25.91
CA ALA A 489 9.28 19.13 26.78
C ALA A 489 9.78 18.67 28.16
N GLN A 490 9.11 17.68 28.77
CA GLN A 490 9.36 17.27 30.15
C GLN A 490 10.50 16.26 30.30
N TYR A 491 10.64 15.33 29.34
CA TYR A 491 11.60 14.22 29.48
C TYR A 491 12.93 14.54 28.81
N LYS A 492 13.99 14.50 29.64
CA LYS A 492 15.38 14.68 29.20
C LYS A 492 16.00 13.39 28.68
N ASP A 493 15.54 12.27 29.19
CA ASP A 493 15.91 10.94 28.71
C ASP A 493 14.67 10.32 28.11
N ILE A 494 14.71 10.09 26.80
CA ILE A 494 13.60 9.51 26.06
C ILE A 494 13.84 8.03 25.77
N ASP A 495 15.05 7.51 26.01
CA ASP A 495 15.44 6.13 25.72
C ASP A 495 14.96 5.16 26.79
N ILE A 496 13.65 4.96 26.87
CA ILE A 496 13.04 4.00 27.79
C ILE A 496 13.04 2.63 27.09
N ILE A 497 14.03 1.80 27.42
CA ILE A 497 14.18 0.45 26.85
C ILE A 497 13.45 -0.57 27.72
N LEU A 498 12.51 -1.30 27.12
CA LEU A 498 11.75 -2.38 27.74
C LEU A 498 12.59 -3.64 27.97
N SER A 499 12.10 -4.57 28.81
CA SER A 499 12.79 -5.85 29.06
C SER A 499 12.95 -6.72 27.81
N ASN A 500 12.10 -6.56 26.80
CA ASN A 500 12.19 -7.21 25.48
C ASN A 500 13.14 -6.46 24.52
N GLY A 501 13.77 -5.37 24.93
CA GLY A 501 14.68 -4.58 24.11
C GLY A 501 14.03 -3.47 23.29
N GLU A 502 12.70 -3.45 23.14
CA GLU A 502 12.01 -2.38 22.41
C GLU A 502 12.24 -1.03 23.09
N ASN A 503 12.42 0.01 22.28
CA ASN A 503 12.50 1.38 22.79
C ASN A 503 11.25 2.12 22.36
N VAL A 504 10.61 2.78 23.31
CA VAL A 504 9.35 3.51 23.10
C VAL A 504 9.47 4.49 21.94
N ILE A 505 10.63 5.14 21.83
CA ILE A 505 10.86 6.17 20.82
C ILE A 505 10.82 5.62 19.39
N ASP A 506 11.02 4.33 19.19
CA ASP A 506 10.95 3.72 17.86
C ASP A 506 9.58 3.99 17.22
N HIS A 507 8.51 3.97 18.02
CA HIS A 507 7.16 4.30 17.57
C HIS A 507 6.94 5.80 17.32
N TYR A 508 7.80 6.68 17.85
CA TYR A 508 7.75 8.12 17.63
C TYR A 508 8.50 8.53 16.36
N LEU A 509 9.42 7.69 15.88
CA LEU A 509 10.21 7.97 14.66
C LEU A 509 9.37 7.92 13.37
N SER A 510 8.19 7.29 13.42
CA SER A 510 7.21 7.32 12.33
C SER A 510 6.54 8.70 12.17
N ASN A 511 6.52 9.53 13.23
CA ASN A 511 5.97 10.87 13.20
C ASN A 511 7.00 11.86 12.63
N GLN A 512 6.79 12.30 11.38
CA GLN A 512 7.69 13.22 10.69
C GLN A 512 7.88 14.56 11.43
N ALA A 513 6.87 15.04 12.16
CA ALA A 513 6.96 16.33 12.85
C ALA A 513 7.93 16.30 14.04
N HIS A 514 8.14 15.13 14.64
CA HIS A 514 8.96 14.97 15.85
C HIS A 514 10.20 14.09 15.65
N LYS A 515 10.34 13.41 14.50
CA LYS A 515 11.46 12.51 14.17
C LYS A 515 12.83 13.13 14.46
N GLU A 516 13.12 14.32 13.93
CA GLU A 516 14.41 15.00 14.15
C GLU A 516 14.65 15.33 15.63
N LEU A 517 13.61 15.78 16.34
CA LEU A 517 13.70 16.10 17.76
C LEU A 517 13.97 14.84 18.61
N VAL A 518 13.32 13.74 18.28
CA VAL A 518 13.51 12.43 18.92
C VAL A 518 14.96 11.96 18.70
N ILE A 519 15.43 11.93 17.46
CA ILE A 519 16.80 11.52 17.12
C ILE A 519 17.84 12.36 17.87
N ASN A 520 17.65 13.68 17.89
CA ASN A 520 18.58 14.60 18.56
C ASN A 520 18.59 14.44 20.08
N LYS A 521 17.47 14.05 20.70
CA LYS A 521 17.36 13.80 22.15
C LYS A 521 17.83 12.41 22.55
N SER A 522 17.68 11.42 21.69
CA SER A 522 18.07 10.04 21.96
C SER A 522 19.59 9.92 22.14
N LYS A 523 20.00 9.11 23.10
CA LYS A 523 21.37 8.66 23.35
C LYS A 523 21.59 7.23 22.87
N ASP A 524 20.58 6.61 22.26
CA ASP A 524 20.68 5.28 21.69
C ASP A 524 21.77 5.27 20.60
N PRO A 525 22.79 4.39 20.70
CA PRO A 525 23.85 4.29 19.72
C PRO A 525 23.35 4.05 18.29
N LEU A 526 22.18 3.40 18.12
CA LEU A 526 21.59 3.12 16.81
C LEU A 526 21.40 4.38 15.97
N PHE A 527 21.03 5.51 16.60
CA PHE A 527 20.71 6.76 15.90
C PHE A 527 21.90 7.72 15.83
N TYR A 528 23.11 7.27 16.18
CA TYR A 528 24.29 8.14 16.25
C TYR A 528 24.54 8.92 14.95
N PHE A 529 24.51 8.25 13.79
CA PHE A 529 24.76 8.88 12.49
C PHE A 529 23.65 9.80 11.98
N PHE A 530 22.50 9.84 12.64
CA PHE A 530 21.38 10.70 12.24
C PHE A 530 21.41 12.08 12.92
N LYS A 531 22.44 12.34 13.75
CA LYS A 531 22.63 13.62 14.42
C LYS A 531 23.43 14.57 13.53
N GLU A 532 23.06 15.85 13.51
CA GLU A 532 23.65 16.88 12.62
C GLU A 532 25.18 16.96 12.70
N ASP A 533 25.76 16.78 13.90
CA ASP A 533 27.21 16.89 14.14
C ASP A 533 27.90 15.50 14.24
N SER A 534 27.28 14.43 13.74
CA SER A 534 27.83 13.08 13.88
C SER A 534 29.07 12.87 12.99
N ASP A 535 30.11 12.25 13.57
CA ASP A 535 31.28 11.81 12.81
C ASP A 535 31.02 10.43 12.21
N LEU A 536 30.81 10.37 10.88
CA LEU A 536 30.61 9.13 10.14
C LEU A 536 31.77 8.13 10.29
N PHE A 537 32.96 8.57 10.72
CA PHE A 537 34.13 7.73 10.93
C PHE A 537 34.40 7.41 12.40
N LEU A 538 33.44 7.67 13.31
CA LEU A 538 33.57 7.31 14.73
C LEU A 538 33.95 5.83 14.95
N PRO A 539 33.35 4.82 14.27
CA PRO A 539 33.76 3.43 14.44
C PRO A 539 35.25 3.19 14.25
N SER A 540 35.87 3.82 13.25
CA SER A 540 37.32 3.70 13.00
C SER A 540 38.19 4.26 14.13
N GLN A 541 37.63 5.11 15.00
CA GLN A 541 38.29 5.72 16.15
C GLN A 541 38.10 4.89 17.44
N GLN A 542 37.13 3.98 17.48
CA GLN A 542 36.76 3.18 18.64
C GLN A 542 37.14 1.70 18.48
N THR A 543 38.45 1.46 18.31
CA THR A 543 38.99 0.11 18.04
C THR A 543 38.89 -0.86 19.22
N ASP A 544 38.27 -0.48 20.34
CA ASP A 544 37.95 -1.36 21.47
C ASP A 544 36.54 -1.99 21.37
N LYS A 545 35.77 -1.62 20.33
CA LYS A 545 34.41 -2.10 20.09
C LYS A 545 34.31 -2.80 18.73
N THR A 546 33.52 -3.87 18.68
CA THR A 546 33.06 -4.46 17.43
C THR A 546 31.86 -3.68 16.92
N HIS A 547 31.97 -3.12 15.71
CA HIS A 547 30.94 -2.27 15.11
C HIS A 547 30.12 -3.03 14.07
N ILE A 548 28.81 -3.14 14.25
CA ILE A 548 27.92 -3.84 13.32
C ILE A 548 26.97 -2.83 12.67
N ALA A 549 26.95 -2.79 11.34
CA ALA A 549 26.02 -1.97 10.57
C ALA A 549 24.68 -2.69 10.37
N ILE A 550 23.58 -1.93 10.39
CA ILE A 550 22.25 -2.39 10.02
C ILE A 550 21.77 -1.47 8.88
N SER A 551 21.47 -2.05 7.72
CA SER A 551 20.91 -1.29 6.60
C SER A 551 19.54 -0.69 6.94
N HIS A 552 19.33 0.56 6.54
CA HIS A 552 18.14 1.36 6.83
C HIS A 552 17.76 2.22 5.60
N GLY A 553 16.46 2.53 5.45
CA GLY A 553 15.93 3.44 4.42
C GLY A 553 15.09 4.53 5.09
N GLU A 554 14.93 5.70 4.47
CA GLU A 554 14.47 6.95 5.12
C GLU A 554 13.10 6.90 5.85
N HIS A 555 12.32 5.84 5.63
CA HIS A 555 11.00 5.64 6.22
C HIS A 555 10.79 4.25 6.85
N PHE A 556 11.86 3.48 7.03
CA PHE A 556 11.79 2.09 7.49
C PHE A 556 12.29 1.92 8.94
N TRP A 557 11.41 2.05 9.93
CA TRP A 557 11.73 1.86 11.34
C TRP A 557 11.31 0.47 11.83
N SER A 558 12.27 -0.45 11.96
CA SER A 558 12.02 -1.84 12.38
C SER A 558 12.23 -2.03 13.88
N THR A 559 11.13 -2.18 14.64
CA THR A 559 11.20 -2.38 16.10
C THR A 559 11.93 -3.68 16.48
N GLY A 560 11.72 -4.78 15.73
CA GLY A 560 12.31 -6.08 16.01
C GLY A 560 13.84 -6.09 15.99
N ILE A 561 14.45 -5.59 14.91
CA ILE A 561 15.92 -5.60 14.80
C ILE A 561 16.59 -4.60 15.76
N TYR A 562 15.94 -3.48 16.06
CA TYR A 562 16.45 -2.50 17.03
C TYR A 562 16.40 -3.06 18.45
N ALA A 563 15.32 -3.77 18.79
CA ALA A 563 15.21 -4.47 20.05
C ALA A 563 16.31 -5.52 20.23
N PHE A 564 16.56 -6.34 19.19
CA PHE A 564 17.68 -7.27 19.17
C PHE A 564 19.03 -6.57 19.39
N ALA A 565 19.31 -5.51 18.63
CA ALA A 565 20.57 -4.77 18.74
C ALA A 565 20.82 -4.27 20.18
N ARG A 566 19.80 -3.72 20.84
CA ARG A 566 19.88 -3.27 22.24
C ARG A 566 20.10 -4.41 23.22
N LEU A 567 19.41 -5.54 23.03
CA LEU A 567 19.61 -6.73 23.87
C LEU A 567 21.03 -7.28 23.74
N VAL A 568 21.58 -7.30 22.52
CA VAL A 568 22.98 -7.68 22.28
C VAL A 568 23.93 -6.69 22.94
N MET A 569 23.76 -5.37 22.76
CA MET A 569 24.62 -4.37 23.41
C MET A 569 24.59 -4.44 24.95
N LYS A 570 23.44 -4.83 25.52
CA LYS A 570 23.30 -5.08 26.96
C LYS A 570 24.04 -6.33 27.42
N LYS A 571 24.04 -7.40 26.63
CA LYS A 571 24.73 -8.67 26.91
C LYS A 571 26.23 -8.60 26.59
N HIS A 572 26.60 -7.84 25.58
CA HIS A 572 27.95 -7.72 25.01
C HIS A 572 28.36 -6.24 25.00
N SER A 573 28.96 -5.77 26.10
CA SER A 573 29.38 -4.37 26.24
C SER A 573 30.48 -3.93 25.25
N ASP A 574 31.09 -4.89 24.55
CA ASP A 574 32.12 -4.72 23.53
C ASP A 574 31.56 -4.66 22.10
N VAL A 575 30.24 -4.68 21.92
CA VAL A 575 29.57 -4.61 20.62
C VAL A 575 28.75 -3.33 20.53
N MET A 576 28.70 -2.72 19.35
CA MET A 576 27.88 -1.54 19.07
C MET A 576 27.21 -1.67 17.69
N PHE A 577 25.94 -1.25 17.61
CA PHE A 577 25.18 -1.26 16.36
C PHE A 577 24.94 0.16 15.83
N HIS A 578 24.90 0.27 14.50
CA HIS A 578 24.73 1.54 13.79
C HIS A 578 23.73 1.38 12.65
N LEU A 579 22.76 2.28 12.55
CA LEU A 579 21.88 2.35 11.39
C LEU A 579 22.59 3.06 10.25
N VAL A 580 22.56 2.48 9.04
CA VAL A 580 23.28 2.97 7.88
C VAL A 580 22.34 3.10 6.68
N THR A 581 22.29 4.30 6.10
CA THR A 581 21.48 4.60 4.90
C THR A 581 22.30 4.48 3.61
N LYS A 582 21.60 4.49 2.47
CA LYS A 582 22.21 4.62 1.14
C LYS A 582 23.10 5.86 1.04
N GLU A 583 22.60 7.02 1.50
CA GLU A 583 23.35 8.27 1.43
C GLU A 583 24.69 8.19 2.18
N MET A 584 24.72 7.56 3.36
CA MET A 584 25.94 7.36 4.14
C MET A 584 26.94 6.45 3.41
N LEU A 585 26.46 5.37 2.78
CA LEU A 585 27.29 4.48 1.95
C LEU A 585 27.91 5.21 0.75
N GLU A 586 27.12 6.04 0.06
CA GLU A 586 27.56 6.75 -1.14
C GLU A 586 28.50 7.92 -0.81
N SER A 587 28.20 8.69 0.23
CA SER A 587 28.99 9.86 0.65
C SER A 587 30.28 9.47 1.37
N GLY A 588 30.23 8.47 2.25
CA GLY A 588 31.38 7.97 3.00
C GLY A 588 32.31 7.07 2.17
N GLY A 589 31.77 6.42 1.14
CA GLY A 589 32.52 5.54 0.24
C GLY A 589 33.15 4.33 0.93
N ASP A 590 34.21 3.79 0.32
CA ASP A 590 34.83 2.53 0.74
C ASP A 590 35.38 2.58 2.18
N GLU A 591 35.94 3.70 2.61
CA GLU A 591 36.50 3.85 3.96
C GLU A 591 35.41 3.85 5.03
N PHE A 592 34.22 4.38 4.71
CA PHE A 592 33.08 4.32 5.61
C PHE A 592 32.56 2.89 5.79
N VAL A 593 32.68 2.01 4.79
CA VAL A 593 32.24 0.63 4.94
C VAL A 593 33.24 -0.22 5.72
N LYS A 594 34.54 -0.03 5.46
CA LYS A 594 35.62 -0.85 6.06
C LYS A 594 35.76 -0.72 7.58
N GLN A 595 35.12 0.26 8.20
CA GLN A 595 35.12 0.41 9.65
C GLN A 595 34.16 -0.54 10.38
N PHE A 596 33.27 -1.22 9.65
CA PHE A 596 32.32 -2.17 10.22
C PHE A 596 32.87 -3.59 10.21
N ASP A 597 32.58 -4.31 11.27
CA ASP A 597 33.02 -5.68 11.53
C ASP A 597 31.95 -6.73 11.23
N GLY A 598 30.71 -6.29 10.99
CA GLY A 598 29.59 -7.11 10.59
C GLY A 598 28.50 -6.25 9.97
N TRP A 599 27.64 -6.86 9.17
CA TRP A 599 26.56 -6.17 8.47
C TRP A 599 25.25 -6.96 8.52
N ILE A 600 24.15 -6.29 8.78
CA ILE A 600 22.81 -6.86 8.82
C ILE A 600 21.90 -6.15 7.81
N ASN A 601 21.27 -6.92 6.92
CA ASN A 601 20.08 -6.48 6.19
C ASN A 601 18.83 -7.09 6.87
N PRO A 602 17.99 -6.27 7.53
CA PRO A 602 16.81 -6.76 8.23
C PRO A 602 15.66 -7.15 7.28
N GLY A 603 14.54 -7.61 7.84
CA GLY A 603 13.29 -7.72 7.08
C GLY A 603 12.77 -6.33 6.67
N ALA A 604 12.01 -6.25 5.57
CA ALA A 604 11.41 -5.03 5.03
C ALA A 604 10.29 -5.39 4.05
N GLY A 605 9.51 -4.40 3.60
CA GLY A 605 8.59 -4.58 2.46
C GLY A 605 9.34 -4.63 1.13
N ASP A 606 8.69 -5.18 0.10
CA ASP A 606 9.28 -5.42 -1.22
C ASP A 606 8.45 -4.84 -2.39
N SER A 607 9.13 -4.59 -3.50
CA SER A 607 8.56 -4.13 -4.78
C SER A 607 8.50 -5.25 -5.82
N TYR A 608 8.49 -6.51 -5.39
CA TYR A 608 8.70 -7.65 -6.27
C TYR A 608 7.52 -7.90 -7.24
N PRO A 609 7.79 -8.43 -8.45
CA PRO A 609 6.77 -8.62 -9.47
C PRO A 609 5.84 -9.81 -9.13
N LYS A 610 4.69 -9.52 -8.53
CA LYS A 610 3.66 -10.52 -8.16
C LYS A 610 3.07 -11.33 -9.32
N HIS A 611 3.23 -10.86 -10.57
CA HIS A 611 2.69 -11.51 -11.75
C HIS A 611 3.60 -12.61 -12.33
N LEU A 612 4.82 -12.77 -11.80
CA LEU A 612 5.78 -13.79 -12.24
C LEU A 612 5.78 -14.97 -11.27
N ASN A 613 5.78 -16.19 -11.80
CA ASN A 613 5.86 -17.40 -10.99
C ASN A 613 7.23 -17.56 -10.30
N GLU A 614 8.29 -17.10 -10.96
CA GLU A 614 9.64 -17.01 -10.42
C GLU A 614 10.33 -15.84 -11.11
N PHE A 615 11.24 -15.16 -10.41
CA PHE A 615 12.03 -14.06 -10.98
C PHE A 615 13.42 -13.99 -10.34
N ASN A 616 14.36 -13.35 -11.01
CA ASN A 616 15.70 -13.07 -10.49
C ASN A 616 16.05 -11.58 -10.62
N ILE A 617 17.29 -11.21 -10.27
CA ILE A 617 17.77 -9.81 -10.30
C ILE A 617 17.76 -9.14 -11.69
N THR A 618 17.61 -9.89 -12.78
CA THR A 618 17.49 -9.34 -14.15
C THR A 618 16.04 -9.05 -14.54
N ASP A 619 15.07 -9.66 -13.86
CA ASP A 619 13.64 -9.49 -14.09
C ASP A 619 13.04 -8.35 -13.24
N TRP A 620 13.79 -7.89 -12.24
CA TRP A 620 13.37 -6.90 -11.25
C TRP A 620 14.49 -5.90 -10.96
N GLN A 621 14.12 -4.69 -10.54
CA GLN A 621 15.05 -3.66 -10.07
C GLN A 621 14.48 -3.05 -8.78
N PRO A 622 15.33 -2.68 -7.81
CA PRO A 622 14.92 -1.95 -6.61
C PRO A 622 14.04 -0.75 -6.93
N GLN A 623 12.93 -0.61 -6.21
CA GLN A 623 12.05 0.57 -6.28
C GLN A 623 12.02 1.34 -4.95
N TYR A 624 12.41 0.69 -3.85
CA TYR A 624 12.52 1.31 -2.53
C TYR A 624 13.99 1.56 -2.16
N GLU A 625 14.25 2.63 -1.42
CA GLU A 625 15.62 2.99 -1.00
C GLU A 625 16.28 1.89 -0.13
N ILE A 626 15.50 1.21 0.71
CA ILE A 626 15.99 0.09 1.53
C ILE A 626 16.48 -1.08 0.65
N GLU A 627 15.80 -1.34 -0.47
CA GLU A 627 16.16 -2.39 -1.42
C GLU A 627 17.48 -2.06 -2.14
N GLU A 628 17.68 -0.78 -2.50
CA GLU A 628 18.93 -0.28 -3.05
C GLU A 628 20.06 -0.40 -2.02
N THR A 629 19.81 0.04 -0.80
CA THR A 629 20.76 -0.06 0.34
C THR A 629 21.19 -1.50 0.55
N TYR A 630 20.26 -2.47 0.48
CA TYR A 630 20.58 -3.89 0.63
C TYR A 630 21.54 -4.41 -0.45
N GLN A 631 21.31 -4.03 -1.72
CA GLN A 631 22.18 -4.45 -2.82
C GLN A 631 23.57 -3.78 -2.74
N LEU A 632 23.62 -2.50 -2.37
CA LEU A 632 24.87 -1.78 -2.12
C LEU A 632 25.66 -2.42 -0.96
N ALA A 633 25.00 -2.72 0.15
CA ALA A 633 25.59 -3.39 1.29
C ALA A 633 26.18 -4.76 0.91
N LEU A 634 25.43 -5.60 0.19
CA LEU A 634 25.88 -6.91 -0.28
C LEU A 634 27.11 -6.83 -1.18
N ASP A 635 27.16 -5.84 -2.08
CA ASP A 635 28.34 -5.60 -2.92
C ASP A 635 29.58 -5.28 -2.08
N LYS A 636 29.44 -4.37 -1.12
CA LYS A 636 30.56 -3.90 -0.30
C LYS A 636 31.01 -4.95 0.72
N THR A 637 30.11 -5.65 1.39
CA THR A 637 30.47 -6.68 2.38
C THR A 637 31.16 -7.86 1.72
N SER A 638 30.72 -8.24 0.52
CA SER A 638 31.40 -9.24 -0.31
C SER A 638 32.81 -8.80 -0.72
N LEU A 639 32.97 -7.54 -1.14
CA LEU A 639 34.26 -6.99 -1.56
C LEU A 639 35.29 -6.93 -0.42
N TYR A 640 34.86 -6.65 0.81
CA TYR A 640 35.74 -6.47 1.97
C TYR A 640 35.75 -7.65 2.95
N ASN A 641 35.10 -8.77 2.60
CA ASN A 641 34.97 -9.94 3.46
C ASN A 641 34.38 -9.62 4.85
N ILE A 642 33.44 -8.68 4.91
CA ILE A 642 32.72 -8.33 6.14
C ILE A 642 31.63 -9.38 6.35
N PRO A 643 31.55 -10.01 7.55
CA PRO A 643 30.45 -10.89 7.92
C PRO A 643 29.08 -10.27 7.61
N TYR A 644 28.20 -11.05 6.98
CA TYR A 644 26.88 -10.59 6.54
C TYR A 644 25.76 -11.47 7.10
N MET A 645 24.67 -10.84 7.53
CA MET A 645 23.42 -11.47 7.93
C MET A 645 22.24 -10.86 7.17
N GLY A 646 21.42 -11.69 6.52
CA GLY A 646 20.15 -11.28 5.92
C GLY A 646 18.95 -11.91 6.62
N MET A 647 17.91 -11.14 6.93
CA MET A 647 16.66 -11.64 7.50
C MET A 647 15.48 -11.25 6.61
N CYS A 648 14.56 -12.19 6.34
CA CYS A 648 13.38 -11.98 5.49
C CYS A 648 13.76 -11.29 4.15
N ALA A 649 13.42 -10.02 3.94
CA ALA A 649 13.84 -9.24 2.77
C ALA A 649 15.37 -9.24 2.57
N GLY A 650 16.16 -9.11 3.64
CA GLY A 650 17.62 -9.23 3.55
C GLY A 650 18.09 -10.60 3.04
N ALA A 651 17.34 -11.67 3.30
CA ALA A 651 17.62 -13.00 2.78
C ALA A 651 17.22 -13.15 1.29
N GLN A 652 16.08 -12.58 0.91
CA GLN A 652 15.62 -12.52 -0.48
C GLN A 652 16.64 -11.76 -1.36
N HIS A 653 17.10 -10.60 -0.88
CA HIS A 653 18.14 -9.81 -1.54
C HIS A 653 19.49 -10.53 -1.63
N PHE A 654 19.84 -11.33 -0.62
CA PHE A 654 21.03 -12.17 -0.63
C PHE A 654 20.96 -13.24 -1.73
N ILE A 655 19.79 -13.85 -1.96
CA ILE A 655 19.56 -14.80 -3.07
C ILE A 655 19.67 -14.08 -4.42
N LEU A 656 18.98 -12.94 -4.58
CA LEU A 656 18.98 -12.17 -5.83
C LEU A 656 20.38 -11.69 -6.21
N TYR A 657 21.15 -11.17 -5.25
CA TYR A 657 22.53 -10.72 -5.46
C TYR A 657 23.39 -11.85 -6.05
N ASN A 658 23.22 -13.06 -5.52
CA ASN A 658 23.90 -14.28 -5.96
C ASN A 658 23.26 -14.95 -7.19
N LYS A 659 22.40 -14.24 -7.94
CA LYS A 659 21.75 -14.72 -9.17
C LYS A 659 20.79 -15.90 -8.96
N GLY A 660 20.26 -16.04 -7.76
CA GLY A 660 19.18 -16.96 -7.45
C GLY A 660 17.81 -16.44 -7.88
N TYR A 661 16.80 -17.28 -7.65
CA TYR A 661 15.40 -17.01 -7.99
C TYR A 661 14.55 -16.94 -6.74
N LEU A 662 13.57 -16.03 -6.76
CA LEU A 662 12.50 -15.94 -5.80
C LEU A 662 11.17 -16.29 -6.47
N SER A 663 10.21 -16.80 -5.70
CA SER A 663 8.84 -17.06 -6.15
C SER A 663 7.84 -16.50 -5.15
N PRO A 664 6.68 -15.99 -5.62
CA PRO A 664 5.57 -15.70 -4.73
C PRO A 664 5.09 -16.99 -4.06
N LEU A 665 4.72 -16.89 -2.79
CA LEU A 665 4.10 -17.97 -2.05
C LEU A 665 2.59 -17.74 -2.05
N ASN A 666 1.82 -18.80 -2.31
CA ASN A 666 0.36 -18.75 -2.19
C ASN A 666 -0.01 -19.33 -0.82
N ASP A 667 -0.85 -18.64 -0.06
CA ASP A 667 -1.37 -19.12 1.23
C ASP A 667 -0.28 -19.40 2.30
N TYR A 668 0.89 -18.76 2.18
CA TYR A 668 2.02 -18.85 3.13
C TYR A 668 2.34 -17.45 3.70
N ASP A 669 1.29 -16.69 4.00
CA ASP A 669 1.40 -15.29 4.41
C ASP A 669 1.31 -15.20 5.93
N HIS A 670 2.42 -14.83 6.56
CA HIS A 670 2.55 -14.55 8.00
C HIS A 670 2.26 -15.73 8.95
N GLY A 671 3.03 -15.85 10.04
CA GLY A 671 2.76 -16.81 11.11
C GLY A 671 3.94 -17.67 11.52
N ARG A 672 3.67 -18.83 12.14
CA ARG A 672 4.71 -19.72 12.67
C ARG A 672 4.79 -21.04 11.93
N HIS A 673 6.00 -21.37 11.50
CA HIS A 673 6.31 -22.58 10.74
C HIS A 673 7.41 -23.40 11.41
N GLU A 674 7.37 -24.72 11.25
CA GLU A 674 8.41 -25.60 11.73
C GLU A 674 9.64 -25.49 10.82
N ILE A 675 10.70 -24.87 11.33
CA ILE A 675 11.97 -24.74 10.63
C ILE A 675 12.85 -25.93 10.98
N SER A 676 13.27 -26.68 9.96
CA SER A 676 14.14 -27.85 10.08
C SER A 676 15.48 -27.60 9.42
N TYR A 677 16.57 -27.54 10.21
CA TYR A 677 17.91 -27.38 9.65
C TYR A 677 18.46 -28.67 9.04
N LEU A 678 19.13 -28.53 7.91
CA LEU A 678 19.79 -29.61 7.18
C LEU A 678 21.15 -29.92 7.83
N LYS A 679 21.27 -31.12 8.39
CA LYS A 679 22.44 -31.52 9.17
C LYS A 679 23.75 -31.42 8.38
N GLY A 680 24.78 -30.84 9.01
CA GLY A 680 26.13 -30.77 8.45
C GLY A 680 26.33 -29.70 7.38
N THR A 681 25.38 -28.77 7.23
CA THR A 681 25.54 -27.54 6.45
C THR A 681 26.19 -26.44 7.30
N LEU A 682 26.71 -25.39 6.67
CA LEU A 682 27.26 -24.21 7.36
C LEU A 682 26.20 -23.51 8.20
N ALA A 683 24.97 -23.39 7.70
CA ALA A 683 23.87 -22.79 8.46
C ALA A 683 23.47 -23.64 9.67
N HIS A 684 23.52 -24.97 9.56
CA HIS A 684 23.29 -25.87 10.69
C HIS A 684 24.37 -25.71 11.77
N PHE A 685 25.65 -25.63 11.35
CA PHE A 685 26.76 -25.34 12.26
C PHE A 685 26.61 -23.96 12.94
N GLN A 686 26.16 -22.95 12.19
CA GLN A 686 25.86 -21.62 12.72
C GLN A 686 24.75 -21.64 13.79
N ALA A 687 23.80 -22.57 13.72
CA ALA A 687 22.71 -22.67 14.69
C ALA A 687 23.08 -23.46 15.96
N MET A 688 24.23 -24.13 16.01
CA MET A 688 24.67 -24.94 17.15
C MET A 688 25.31 -24.13 18.27
N THR A 689 25.16 -24.59 19.51
CA THR A 689 25.94 -24.06 20.64
C THR A 689 27.42 -24.38 20.47
N SER A 690 28.31 -23.65 21.15
CA SER A 690 29.76 -23.92 21.07
C SER A 690 30.11 -25.36 21.46
N LEU A 691 29.40 -25.96 22.43
CA LEU A 691 29.63 -27.36 22.81
C LEU A 691 29.22 -28.32 21.69
N GLU A 692 28.07 -28.09 21.04
CA GLU A 692 27.59 -28.89 19.93
C GLU A 692 28.48 -28.72 18.69
N GLN A 693 28.97 -27.52 18.41
CA GLN A 693 29.94 -27.26 17.34
C GLN A 693 31.22 -28.07 17.56
N GLN A 694 31.78 -28.04 18.78
CA GLN A 694 32.96 -28.82 19.13
C GLN A 694 32.72 -30.33 18.97
N GLN A 695 31.58 -30.82 19.45
CA GLN A 695 31.19 -32.22 19.28
C GLN A 695 31.05 -32.59 17.80
N ALA A 696 30.37 -31.77 17.00
CA ALA A 696 30.19 -32.00 15.58
C ALA A 696 31.53 -32.08 14.82
N LEU A 697 32.50 -31.22 15.15
CA LEU A 697 33.83 -31.26 14.54
C LEU A 697 34.63 -32.51 14.96
N LEU A 698 34.49 -32.96 16.20
CA LEU A 698 35.21 -34.12 16.73
C LEU A 698 34.61 -35.46 16.25
N SER A 699 33.29 -35.65 16.42
CA SER A 699 32.62 -36.93 16.22
C SER A 699 31.83 -37.03 14.93
N CYS A 700 31.66 -35.93 14.17
CA CYS A 700 30.75 -35.87 13.03
C CYS A 700 29.27 -36.17 13.39
N GLU A 701 28.92 -35.99 14.67
CA GLU A 701 27.55 -36.10 15.18
C GLU A 701 26.88 -34.74 15.19
N PHE A 702 25.71 -34.66 14.57
CA PHE A 702 24.99 -33.41 14.32
C PHE A 702 23.64 -33.45 15.04
N PRO A 703 23.38 -32.54 16.00
CA PRO A 703 22.09 -32.49 16.69
C PRO A 703 20.97 -32.21 15.69
N GLU A 704 19.77 -32.69 16.00
CA GLU A 704 18.57 -32.26 15.29
C GLU A 704 18.18 -30.86 15.79
N ILE A 705 18.09 -29.91 14.87
CA ILE A 705 17.69 -28.54 15.16
C ILE A 705 16.36 -28.30 14.43
N LYS A 706 15.30 -28.23 15.22
CA LYS A 706 13.94 -27.92 14.80
C LYS A 706 13.28 -26.98 15.79
N PHE A 707 12.56 -25.98 15.30
CA PHE A 707 11.81 -25.05 16.12
C PHE A 707 10.70 -24.37 15.31
N MET A 708 9.74 -23.79 15.99
CA MET A 708 8.72 -22.93 15.36
C MET A 708 9.29 -21.53 15.17
N GLY A 709 9.63 -21.15 13.94
CA GLY A 709 10.12 -19.82 13.54
C GLY A 709 8.98 -18.93 13.08
N ASP A 710 9.14 -17.62 13.26
CA ASP A 710 8.17 -16.61 12.81
C ASP A 710 8.49 -16.13 11.39
N THR A 711 7.48 -16.09 10.52
CA THR A 711 7.59 -15.70 9.12
C THR A 711 6.67 -14.53 8.83
N ALA A 712 7.15 -13.58 8.02
CA ALA A 712 6.35 -12.46 7.54
C ALA A 712 6.81 -12.08 6.13
N HIS A 713 6.47 -12.91 5.13
CA HIS A 713 6.94 -12.73 3.76
C HIS A 713 5.97 -13.32 2.73
N HIS A 714 5.88 -12.69 1.56
CA HIS A 714 5.11 -13.18 0.41
C HIS A 714 5.98 -13.88 -0.64
N PHE A 715 7.30 -13.86 -0.46
CA PHE A 715 8.28 -14.41 -1.40
C PHE A 715 9.34 -15.20 -0.65
N ALA A 716 9.85 -16.25 -1.28
CA ALA A 716 10.99 -17.00 -0.75
C ALA A 716 11.89 -17.51 -1.89
N GLY A 717 13.08 -17.99 -1.52
CA GLY A 717 13.99 -18.65 -2.44
C GLY A 717 13.39 -19.88 -3.10
N VAL A 718 13.66 -20.08 -4.39
CA VAL A 718 13.23 -21.28 -5.12
C VAL A 718 14.20 -22.43 -4.84
N LEU A 719 13.66 -23.57 -4.40
CA LEU A 719 14.44 -24.77 -4.11
C LEU A 719 15.29 -25.17 -5.34
N ASN A 720 16.57 -25.46 -5.13
CA ASN A 720 17.57 -25.77 -6.17
C ASN A 720 17.91 -24.61 -7.15
N LYS A 721 17.42 -23.38 -6.91
CA LYS A 721 17.74 -22.18 -7.69
C LYS A 721 18.17 -21.00 -6.81
N LEU A 722 18.88 -21.28 -5.72
CA LEU A 722 19.28 -20.28 -4.71
C LEU A 722 20.42 -19.34 -5.16
N GLY A 723 21.00 -19.59 -6.33
CA GLY A 723 22.08 -18.79 -6.89
C GLY A 723 23.46 -19.43 -6.75
N ASN A 724 24.46 -18.70 -7.20
CA ASN A 724 25.85 -19.12 -7.15
C ASN A 724 26.32 -19.23 -5.71
N ASP A 725 26.97 -20.34 -5.39
CA ASP A 725 27.69 -20.49 -4.13
C ASP A 725 26.83 -20.29 -2.86
N ILE A 726 25.51 -20.53 -2.99
CA ILE A 726 24.57 -20.57 -1.86
C ILE A 726 24.26 -22.02 -1.50
N GLU A 727 24.54 -22.38 -0.25
CA GLU A 727 24.15 -23.64 0.38
C GLU A 727 22.79 -23.48 1.08
N LEU A 728 21.86 -24.39 0.82
CA LEU A 728 20.60 -24.50 1.56
C LEU A 728 20.87 -25.02 2.97
N GLY A 729 20.42 -24.28 3.97
CA GLY A 729 20.66 -24.53 5.38
C GLY A 729 19.47 -25.10 6.16
N ALA A 730 18.25 -24.70 5.82
CA ALA A 730 17.02 -25.15 6.47
C ALA A 730 15.84 -25.09 5.51
N ILE A 731 14.79 -25.87 5.81
CA ILE A 731 13.50 -25.86 5.11
C ILE A 731 12.35 -25.78 6.12
N SER A 732 11.18 -25.31 5.68
CA SER A 732 9.94 -25.45 6.45
C SER A 732 9.30 -26.82 6.25
N GLU A 733 8.21 -27.08 6.98
CA GLU A 733 7.31 -28.21 6.80
C GLU A 733 6.71 -28.30 5.39
N ASP A 734 6.61 -27.18 4.68
CA ASP A 734 6.11 -27.07 3.29
C ASP A 734 7.23 -27.09 2.25
N GLU A 735 8.42 -27.57 2.63
CA GLU A 735 9.62 -27.67 1.78
C GLU A 735 10.13 -26.32 1.24
N ILE A 736 9.73 -25.21 1.86
CA ILE A 736 10.18 -23.87 1.47
C ILE A 736 11.58 -23.63 2.04
N PRO A 737 12.55 -23.14 1.25
CA PRO A 737 13.88 -22.78 1.74
C PRO A 737 13.86 -21.69 2.82
N MET A 738 14.43 -21.97 4.00
CA MET A 738 14.30 -21.12 5.20
C MET A 738 15.60 -20.55 5.75
N SER A 739 16.74 -21.16 5.45
CA SER A 739 18.05 -20.64 5.85
C SER A 739 19.07 -20.92 4.77
N TYR A 740 20.03 -20.01 4.62
CA TYR A 740 20.99 -19.96 3.54
C TYR A 740 22.38 -19.62 4.10
N ALA A 741 23.42 -20.17 3.51
CA ALA A 741 24.79 -19.77 3.79
C ALA A 741 25.58 -19.66 2.47
N HIS A 742 26.34 -18.58 2.30
CA HIS A 742 27.33 -18.55 1.23
C HIS A 742 28.46 -19.52 1.58
N ILE A 743 29.01 -20.21 0.58
CA ILE A 743 30.02 -21.24 0.82
C ILE A 743 31.37 -20.70 1.34
N ASN A 744 31.54 -19.38 1.48
CA ASN A 744 32.68 -18.75 2.15
C ASN A 744 32.54 -18.78 3.68
N GLY A 745 31.34 -19.06 4.21
CA GLY A 745 31.04 -19.06 5.64
C GLY A 745 31.05 -17.68 6.29
N LEU A 746 30.98 -16.60 5.51
CA LEU A 746 30.88 -15.23 6.04
C LEU A 746 29.48 -14.65 5.95
N SER A 747 28.66 -15.16 5.03
CA SER A 747 27.34 -14.60 4.74
C SER A 747 26.27 -15.65 5.04
N TYR A 748 25.35 -15.30 5.92
CA TYR A 748 24.25 -16.14 6.35
C TYR A 748 22.93 -15.41 6.16
N ALA A 749 21.86 -16.14 5.92
CA ALA A 749 20.55 -15.55 5.85
C ALA A 749 19.43 -16.49 6.29
N THR A 750 18.32 -15.93 6.77
CA THR A 750 17.10 -16.64 7.16
C THR A 750 15.86 -15.97 6.59
N GLN A 751 14.93 -16.77 6.11
CA GLN A 751 13.64 -16.29 5.61
C GLN A 751 12.65 -15.99 6.76
N PHE A 752 12.88 -16.59 7.93
CA PHE A 752 12.19 -16.33 9.20
C PHE A 752 12.93 -15.27 10.05
N HIS A 753 12.27 -14.81 11.12
CA HIS A 753 12.68 -13.73 12.02
C HIS A 753 13.22 -14.26 13.37
N PRO A 754 14.50 -14.69 13.45
CA PRO A 754 15.09 -15.16 14.71
C PRO A 754 15.19 -14.06 15.79
N GLU A 755 15.21 -12.79 15.40
CA GLU A 755 15.32 -11.63 16.29
C GLU A 755 14.15 -11.53 17.28
N HIS A 756 12.95 -12.00 16.88
CA HIS A 756 11.77 -12.03 17.76
C HIS A 756 11.92 -13.01 18.94
N TYR A 757 12.89 -13.93 18.86
CA TYR A 757 13.10 -14.99 19.86
C TYR A 757 14.39 -14.81 20.67
N TYR A 758 15.11 -13.70 20.53
CA TYR A 758 16.43 -13.52 21.17
C TYR A 758 16.40 -13.59 22.70
N ASN A 759 15.37 -13.02 23.36
CA ASN A 759 15.23 -13.00 24.81
C ASN A 759 14.08 -13.88 25.34
N ILE A 760 13.67 -14.90 24.57
CA ILE A 760 12.62 -15.83 25.00
C ILE A 760 13.23 -16.99 25.79
N ASP A 761 12.68 -17.22 26.98
CA ASP A 761 12.97 -18.40 27.79
C ASP A 761 12.19 -19.61 27.26
N ASN A 762 12.90 -20.63 26.78
CA ASN A 762 12.33 -21.88 26.29
C ASN A 762 12.05 -22.90 27.42
N GLY A 763 12.24 -22.50 28.69
CA GLY A 763 12.13 -23.35 29.87
C GLY A 763 13.48 -23.97 30.27
N GLU A 764 13.57 -24.41 31.53
CA GLU A 764 14.81 -24.97 32.10
C GLU A 764 15.35 -26.13 31.25
N GLY A 765 16.53 -25.93 30.65
CA GLY A 765 17.28 -26.96 29.93
C GLY A 765 17.02 -27.04 28.42
N ALA A 766 16.11 -26.25 27.85
CA ALA A 766 15.90 -26.20 26.40
C ALA A 766 16.85 -25.20 25.73
N VAL A 767 17.50 -25.60 24.63
CA VAL A 767 18.39 -24.70 23.86
C VAL A 767 17.55 -23.78 22.97
N ASN A 768 17.81 -22.47 23.04
CA ASN A 768 17.25 -21.51 22.09
C ASN A 768 18.17 -21.36 20.88
N TYR A 769 17.99 -22.22 19.88
CA TYR A 769 18.83 -22.23 18.67
C TYR A 769 18.72 -20.95 17.83
N GLN A 770 17.62 -20.19 17.93
CA GLN A 770 17.47 -18.90 17.25
C GLN A 770 18.39 -17.84 17.87
N MET A 771 18.42 -17.75 19.21
CA MET A 771 19.38 -16.92 19.94
C MET A 771 20.82 -17.32 19.65
N VAL A 772 21.12 -18.63 19.62
CA VAL A 772 22.46 -19.16 19.34
C VAL A 772 22.93 -18.79 17.95
N TRP A 773 22.05 -18.89 16.94
CA TRP A 773 22.37 -18.50 15.56
C TRP A 773 22.78 -17.03 15.45
N LEU A 774 22.06 -16.15 16.16
CA LEU A 774 22.37 -14.72 16.26
C LEU A 774 23.68 -14.46 17.02
N ASP A 775 23.87 -15.08 18.19
CA ASP A 775 25.10 -14.96 18.99
C ASP A 775 26.34 -15.40 18.19
N ASN A 776 26.23 -16.47 17.40
CA ASN A 776 27.34 -16.93 16.57
C ASN A 776 27.71 -15.93 15.46
N PHE A 777 26.78 -15.12 14.97
CA PHE A 777 27.10 -14.03 14.03
C PHE A 777 27.82 -12.88 14.73
N ILE A 778 27.41 -12.56 15.97
CA ILE A 778 28.14 -11.61 16.81
C ILE A 778 29.58 -12.08 17.02
N ASN A 779 29.78 -13.37 17.29
CA ASN A 779 31.12 -13.96 17.40
C ASN A 779 31.91 -13.88 16.09
N LEU A 780 31.27 -14.13 14.94
CA LEU A 780 31.92 -14.00 13.63
C LEU A 780 32.35 -12.55 13.35
N SER A 781 31.54 -11.58 13.74
CA SER A 781 31.85 -10.15 13.64
C SER A 781 33.01 -9.77 14.58
N LYS A 782 33.04 -10.31 15.80
CA LYS A 782 34.17 -10.14 16.72
C LYS A 782 35.46 -10.73 16.14
N MET A 783 35.40 -11.91 15.52
CA MET A 783 36.57 -12.50 14.85
C MET A 783 37.09 -11.62 13.72
N HIS A 784 36.20 -11.02 12.92
CA HIS A 784 36.59 -10.04 11.91
C HIS A 784 37.29 -8.84 12.54
N HIS A 785 36.72 -8.27 13.60
CA HIS A 785 37.32 -7.16 14.35
C HIS A 785 38.74 -7.49 14.84
N GLN A 786 38.93 -8.66 15.45
CA GLN A 786 40.25 -9.09 15.92
C GLN A 786 41.24 -9.29 14.77
N ALA A 787 40.79 -9.79 13.61
CA ALA A 787 41.64 -9.94 12.45
C ALA A 787 42.13 -8.58 11.91
N VAL A 788 41.24 -7.58 11.86
CA VAL A 788 41.54 -6.23 11.37
C VAL A 788 42.50 -5.48 12.32
N TYR A 789 42.24 -5.51 13.63
CA TYR A 789 42.96 -4.65 14.58
C TYR A 789 44.07 -5.37 15.37
N ASN A 790 43.99 -6.68 15.54
CA ASN A 790 44.91 -7.46 16.39
C ASN A 790 45.75 -8.49 15.61
N ASN A 791 45.73 -8.44 14.27
CA ASN A 791 46.43 -9.38 13.38
C ASN A 791 46.07 -10.86 13.66
N GLU A 792 44.84 -11.12 14.09
CA GLU A 792 44.31 -12.47 14.27
C GLU A 792 43.87 -13.11 12.93
N ILE A 793 43.34 -14.34 12.98
CA ILE A 793 42.95 -15.08 11.78
C ILE A 793 41.62 -14.52 11.25
N TYR A 794 41.58 -14.14 9.97
CA TYR A 794 40.35 -13.74 9.30
C TYR A 794 39.30 -14.86 9.34
N PRO A 795 38.02 -14.53 9.58
CA PRO A 795 36.95 -15.52 9.74
C PRO A 795 36.80 -16.43 8.51
N GLU A 796 37.07 -15.95 7.30
CA GLU A 796 37.03 -16.75 6.06
C GLU A 796 37.99 -17.95 6.10
N ILE A 797 39.17 -17.79 6.71
CA ILE A 797 40.18 -18.83 6.80
C ILE A 797 39.73 -19.89 7.79
N TYR A 798 39.18 -19.46 8.93
CA TYR A 798 38.59 -20.34 9.92
C TYR A 798 37.42 -21.12 9.33
N MET A 799 36.47 -20.43 8.70
CA MET A 799 35.26 -21.02 8.14
C MET A 799 35.54 -21.94 6.95
N SER A 800 36.58 -21.68 6.16
CA SER A 800 37.05 -22.61 5.12
C SER A 800 37.48 -23.97 5.69
N LYS A 801 38.15 -23.98 6.86
CA LYS A 801 38.52 -25.22 7.56
C LYS A 801 37.30 -25.93 8.14
N ILE A 802 36.37 -25.19 8.73
CA ILE A 802 35.08 -25.74 9.21
C ILE A 802 34.33 -26.41 8.07
N LYS A 803 34.14 -25.71 6.95
CA LYS A 803 33.49 -26.25 5.74
C LYS A 803 34.18 -27.52 5.24
N HIS A 804 35.52 -27.54 5.20
CA HIS A 804 36.27 -28.73 4.81
C HIS A 804 35.93 -29.91 5.72
N ARG A 805 35.92 -29.67 7.05
CA ARG A 805 35.59 -30.69 8.04
C ARG A 805 34.14 -31.19 7.94
N LEU A 806 33.18 -30.28 7.75
CA LEU A 806 31.77 -30.64 7.54
C LEU A 806 31.60 -31.52 6.29
N LYS A 807 32.32 -31.22 5.20
CA LYS A 807 32.33 -32.02 3.98
C LYS A 807 32.91 -33.42 4.21
N GLU A 808 33.98 -33.55 5.00
CA GLU A 808 34.51 -34.87 5.39
C GLU A 808 33.47 -35.69 6.16
N CYS A 809 32.82 -35.06 7.14
CA CYS A 809 31.78 -35.71 7.95
C CYS A 809 30.60 -36.20 7.10
N ASN A 810 30.16 -35.42 6.12
CA ASN A 810 29.07 -35.80 5.22
C ASN A 810 29.46 -36.96 4.28
N ASN A 811 30.72 -37.00 3.81
CA ASN A 811 31.23 -38.10 2.97
C ASN A 811 31.40 -39.42 3.74
N GLN A 812 31.67 -39.37 5.05
CA GLN A 812 31.78 -40.59 5.88
C GLN A 812 30.43 -41.30 6.02
N LYS A 813 29.31 -40.55 6.11
CA LYS A 813 27.96 -41.14 6.17
C LYS A 813 27.58 -41.91 4.90
N THR A 814 28.06 -41.49 3.73
CA THR A 814 27.78 -42.18 2.45
C THR A 814 28.56 -43.48 2.25
N ASN A 815 29.68 -43.68 2.95
CA ASN A 815 30.51 -44.88 2.81
C ASN A 815 30.16 -46.00 3.80
N ILE A 816 29.42 -45.72 4.87
CA ILE A 816 29.07 -46.71 5.90
C ILE A 816 27.94 -47.67 5.43
N THR A 817 27.29 -47.41 4.29
CA THR A 817 26.31 -48.33 3.67
C THR A 817 26.93 -49.46 2.83
N GLN A 818 28.25 -49.59 2.75
CA GLN A 818 28.91 -50.76 2.17
C GLN A 818 29.96 -51.33 3.13
N ASN A 819 29.58 -52.39 3.85
CA ASN A 819 30.44 -53.37 4.51
C ASN A 819 31.84 -52.89 4.94
N GLU A 820 31.98 -52.42 6.18
CA GLU A 820 33.17 -52.76 6.97
C GLU A 820 32.88 -52.59 8.48
N GLN A 821 33.30 -53.58 9.25
CA GLN A 821 33.09 -53.67 10.70
C GLN A 821 33.88 -52.59 11.44
N HIS A 822 33.28 -52.11 12.53
CA HIS A 822 33.92 -51.39 13.62
C HIS A 822 35.34 -51.90 13.90
N GLU A 823 36.35 -51.05 13.70
CA GLU A 823 37.58 -51.02 14.48
C GLU A 823 38.37 -49.74 14.15
N GLN A 824 38.26 -48.72 15.01
CA GLN A 824 39.36 -48.10 15.77
C GLN A 824 38.86 -46.79 16.43
N PRO A 825 39.25 -46.49 17.69
CA PRO A 825 38.95 -45.23 18.32
C PRO A 825 39.70 -44.09 17.59
N PHE A 826 38.99 -43.00 17.34
CA PHE A 826 39.52 -41.78 16.72
C PHE A 826 40.82 -41.34 17.43
N ASN A 827 41.92 -41.25 16.69
CA ASN A 827 43.19 -40.80 17.23
C ASN A 827 43.18 -39.26 17.35
N ILE A 828 43.16 -38.76 18.59
CA ILE A 828 43.14 -37.33 18.97
C ILE A 828 44.57 -36.74 18.79
N GLU A 829 45.10 -36.79 17.57
CA GLU A 829 46.37 -36.14 17.20
C GLU A 829 46.18 -35.09 16.08
N ASN A 830 44.94 -34.77 15.70
CA ASN A 830 44.69 -33.68 14.75
C ASN A 830 44.79 -32.33 15.46
N THR A 831 46.02 -31.81 15.59
CA THR A 831 46.34 -30.46 16.09
C THR A 831 45.51 -29.36 15.42
N GLU A 832 45.06 -29.56 14.17
CA GLU A 832 44.19 -28.63 13.47
C GLU A 832 42.76 -28.58 14.03
N ILE A 833 42.20 -29.71 14.47
CA ILE A 833 40.85 -29.76 15.06
C ILE A 833 40.88 -29.15 16.46
N LEU A 834 41.92 -29.43 17.26
CA LEU A 834 42.11 -28.80 18.57
C LEU A 834 42.29 -27.27 18.45
N HIS A 835 42.92 -26.80 17.36
CA HIS A 835 43.02 -25.37 17.06
C HIS A 835 41.70 -24.78 16.56
N LEU A 836 40.82 -25.53 15.91
CA LEU A 836 39.47 -25.04 15.55
C LEU A 836 38.53 -24.94 16.76
N ILE A 837 38.74 -25.82 17.75
CA ILE A 837 37.95 -25.91 18.99
C ILE A 837 38.36 -24.86 20.02
N SER A 838 39.61 -24.36 19.96
CA SER A 838 40.13 -23.37 20.90
C SER A 838 39.70 -21.92 20.60
N TRP A 839 39.13 -21.70 19.42
CA TRP A 839 38.46 -20.47 19.00
C TRP A 839 36.96 -20.66 19.18
#